data_AF-A0AA35RDE0-F1
#
_entry.id   AF-A0AA35RDE0-F1
#
_cell.length_a   1.000
_cell.length_b   1.000
_cell.length_c   1.000
_cell.angle_alpha   90.00
_cell.angle_beta   90.00
_cell.angle_gamma   90.00
#
_symmetry.space_group_name_H-M   'P 1'
#
loop_
_entity.id
_entity.type
_entity.pdbx_description
1 polymer ?
#
loop_
_entity_poly.entity_id
_entity_poly.type
_entity_poly.pdbx_seq_one_letter_code
_entity_poly.pdbx_strand_id
1 'polypeptide(L)'
;MKLGDITLTVNVYDEGNMASLVTAGGAHGTHVASIIAAYDSNCQDASGVAPGSQIISVKIGDLRLGTMETASSLIRACSVAVSCGADIINFSYGEASHWANKGAVLELMSEMCQKYNIIFVASAGNNGPALSTVGCPGGNTNGIIGVGAFVTPKMMCGEYSMTRAKPGLPYTWSSRGPATDGDIGVCVTAPGGAITSVPVWTQRKKQLMNGTSMSSPHVSGCIALILSALKSDKMPYSPALMKKVIENTATPLGKHDPFSVGHGVIQVTVSGGSGRGIYLREPHEVEKLYLATVTVQPIFMQKAETEEKASFELKLALLSSKSWVLSPNHLIVWNGARQFKVEVEPRNLPSGVHYAEVVAYVPDDERGPLFRIPVTVVVPDQLTSEKKGLFSVPELRLEKDFVKRLFFHVPKEASWADLKLSNIVCESKTCITVHTVQIIPGRSFRENENKEQISAENNGSSEIILSVVGGYTMELCLSLYWSELRDVTLSLEVLFRCVHPSPSCLTFNSSNMWTSVDVTGFMREEEVFPEFKLTHRIVYKRPTSHKISPLGSRDVLPSGVQIYQLVLSYMFQLNQTTEVRPEFPLMSDLLYENPYSGQLWMVFNCNKQYKCAGDSYSRQYTTKLDKDDYILRLQVCHSKLSELKKLTDMPLCLHSKLSSSLSLEVTASRYDLMSGPTVTKKTLRPGISTRFYLRSLPEDKLAKCGIDQGHFLSGHFTFSKCDKVKKKVAYELKYIVGPQKSARSPSVSTEKKLYTNDSLKEFKINSMRYGVLTSDELEDEYGDDISFLLAKLRMLSESEMCSYSNAEALAASIYAKIDLNEILAQLRIQEQFSHVPGRECFEEQKRQLVECLTLEGSILFKEQPSSDRLKAIYVDLHKLLDKKDKVLKEFKMKYAEAMGHFATLAKMIEEEMSVNRASRDLDEKLIQCYRQLECKEYANLLEHNLTWKYPPDFVSF
;
A
#
# COMPACT_ATOMS: atom_id res chain seq x y z
N MET A 1 -14.98 -10.15 23.39
CA MET A 1 -15.11 -8.69 23.59
C MET A 1 -16.59 -8.39 23.73
N LYS A 2 -17.06 -7.85 24.87
CA LYS A 2 -18.32 -7.08 24.81
C LYS A 2 -18.02 -5.92 23.86
N LEU A 3 -18.68 -5.90 22.70
CA LEU A 3 -18.71 -4.70 21.88
C LEU A 3 -19.23 -3.60 22.82
N GLY A 4 -18.38 -2.63 23.17
CA GLY A 4 -18.84 -1.44 23.86
C GLY A 4 -19.85 -0.69 22.99
N ASP A 5 -20.42 0.39 23.50
CA ASP A 5 -21.36 1.22 22.76
C ASP A 5 -20.73 1.73 21.45
N ILE A 6 -21.14 1.17 20.31
CA ILE A 6 -20.77 1.68 18.98
C ILE A 6 -21.79 2.74 18.59
N THR A 7 -21.33 3.98 18.44
CA THR A 7 -22.14 5.03 17.82
C THR A 7 -22.03 4.96 16.31
N LEU A 8 -23.18 4.91 15.64
CA LEU A 8 -23.32 4.90 14.19
C LEU A 8 -24.12 6.12 13.75
N THR A 9 -23.68 6.78 12.70
CA THR A 9 -24.50 7.74 11.93
C THR A 9 -24.83 7.12 10.59
N VAL A 10 -26.03 7.38 10.08
CA VAL A 10 -26.52 6.80 8.82
C VAL A 10 -26.82 7.93 7.85
N ASN A 11 -26.20 7.89 6.68
CA ASN A 11 -26.59 8.71 5.53
C ASN A 11 -27.22 7.81 4.47
N VAL A 12 -28.21 8.33 3.74
CA VAL A 12 -28.91 7.62 2.68
C VAL A 12 -28.75 8.38 1.37
N TYR A 13 -28.32 7.68 0.32
CA TYR A 13 -28.06 8.22 -1.01
C TYR A 13 -28.84 7.44 -2.07
N ASP A 14 -28.88 7.99 -3.28
CA ASP A 14 -29.41 7.33 -4.49
C ASP A 14 -30.83 6.80 -4.27
N GLU A 15 -31.72 7.63 -3.73
CA GLU A 15 -33.14 7.31 -3.47
C GLU A 15 -33.35 6.08 -2.58
N GLY A 16 -32.42 5.82 -1.65
CA GLY A 16 -32.49 4.68 -0.74
C GLY A 16 -31.69 3.45 -1.19
N ASN A 17 -31.09 3.48 -2.39
CA ASN A 17 -30.29 2.36 -2.89
C ASN A 17 -28.92 2.25 -2.22
N MET A 18 -28.47 3.28 -1.48
CA MET A 18 -27.21 3.25 -0.77
C MET A 18 -27.33 3.80 0.65
N ALA A 19 -26.98 2.96 1.63
CA ALA A 19 -26.79 3.36 3.02
C ALA A 19 -25.29 3.52 3.32
N SER A 20 -24.90 4.68 3.85
CA SER A 20 -23.54 4.95 4.33
C SER A 20 -23.55 4.97 5.85
N LEU A 21 -23.00 3.90 6.44
CA LEU A 21 -22.82 3.77 7.87
C LEU A 21 -21.49 4.41 8.28
N VAL A 22 -21.55 5.48 9.06
CA VAL A 22 -20.39 6.23 9.51
C VAL A 22 -20.08 5.89 10.96
N THR A 23 -18.88 5.37 11.19
CA THR A 23 -18.29 5.11 12.50
C THR A 23 -17.00 5.89 12.67
N ALA A 24 -16.65 6.23 13.91
CA ALA A 24 -15.34 6.80 14.21
C ALA A 24 -14.23 5.82 13.82
N GLY A 25 -13.24 6.28 13.04
CA GLY A 25 -12.04 5.50 12.72
C GLY A 25 -11.00 5.47 13.85
N GLY A 26 -11.16 6.36 14.84
CA GLY A 26 -10.25 6.52 15.96
C GLY A 26 -10.61 7.77 16.78
N ALA A 27 -9.88 8.02 17.87
CA ALA A 27 -10.12 9.18 18.74
C ALA A 27 -9.58 10.50 18.17
N HIS A 28 -8.68 10.42 17.18
CA HIS A 28 -7.95 11.57 16.62
C HIS A 28 -8.86 12.66 16.05
N GLY A 29 -9.83 12.32 15.20
CA GLY A 29 -10.72 13.30 14.60
C GLY A 29 -11.56 14.09 15.61
N THR A 30 -11.99 13.45 16.69
CA THR A 30 -12.71 14.12 17.79
C THR A 30 -11.80 15.03 18.60
N HIS A 31 -10.55 14.62 18.85
CA HIS A 31 -9.55 15.46 19.52
C HIS A 31 -9.26 16.72 18.70
N VAL A 32 -9.05 16.56 17.38
CA VAL A 32 -8.87 17.66 16.42
C VAL A 32 -10.06 18.63 16.44
N ALA A 33 -11.29 18.13 16.31
CA ALA A 33 -12.50 18.96 16.35
C ALA A 33 -12.65 19.71 17.70
N SER A 34 -12.24 19.07 18.80
CA SER A 34 -12.32 19.66 20.14
C SER A 34 -11.34 20.83 20.33
N ILE A 35 -10.16 20.80 19.70
CA ILE A 35 -9.23 21.94 19.68
C ILE A 35 -9.87 23.15 18.99
N ILE A 36 -10.64 22.91 17.92
CA ILE A 36 -11.30 24.00 17.17
C ILE A 36 -12.46 24.57 17.99
N ALA A 37 -13.42 23.74 18.39
CA ALA A 37 -14.75 24.24 18.77
C ALA A 37 -15.39 23.50 19.97
N ALA A 38 -14.62 22.80 20.81
CA ALA A 38 -15.22 22.29 22.04
C ALA A 38 -15.84 23.44 22.85
N TYR A 39 -16.98 23.19 23.48
CA TYR A 39 -17.63 24.14 24.35
C TYR A 39 -17.97 23.45 25.66
N ASP A 40 -17.52 24.05 26.77
CA ASP A 40 -17.88 23.63 28.11
C ASP A 40 -18.42 24.84 28.87
N SER A 41 -19.73 24.83 29.12
CA SER A 41 -20.43 25.91 29.82
C SER A 41 -19.96 26.09 31.27
N ASN A 42 -19.35 25.06 31.86
CA ASN A 42 -18.90 25.06 33.25
C ASN A 42 -17.41 25.35 33.39
N CYS A 43 -16.65 25.29 32.28
CA CYS A 43 -15.21 25.51 32.27
C CYS A 43 -14.76 26.13 30.96
N GLN A 44 -14.70 27.47 30.92
CA GLN A 44 -14.29 28.21 29.73
C GLN A 44 -12.88 27.80 29.25
N ASP A 45 -11.97 27.49 30.18
CA ASP A 45 -10.61 27.01 29.89
C ASP A 45 -10.57 25.61 29.24
N ALA A 46 -11.66 24.86 29.28
CA ALA A 46 -11.79 23.57 28.60
C ALA A 46 -12.38 23.68 27.18
N SER A 47 -12.74 24.89 26.74
CA SER A 47 -13.28 25.15 25.42
C SER A 47 -12.18 25.19 24.36
N GLY A 48 -12.55 24.91 23.10
CA GLY A 48 -11.69 25.07 21.94
C GLY A 48 -11.43 26.53 21.62
N VAL A 49 -10.61 26.78 20.60
CA VAL A 49 -10.20 28.14 20.21
C VAL A 49 -11.40 28.99 19.75
N ALA A 50 -12.36 28.40 19.03
CA ALA A 50 -13.54 29.05 18.50
C ALA A 50 -14.82 28.24 18.80
N PRO A 51 -15.32 28.25 20.06
CA PRO A 51 -16.45 27.42 20.51
C PRO A 51 -17.79 27.71 19.82
N GLY A 52 -17.94 28.89 19.20
CA GLY A 52 -19.12 29.25 18.41
C GLY A 52 -19.14 28.64 16.99
N SER A 53 -18.08 27.94 16.58
CA SER A 53 -18.00 27.33 15.25
C SER A 53 -18.80 26.04 15.17
N GLN A 54 -19.49 25.83 14.05
CA GLN A 54 -20.12 24.54 13.74
C GLN A 54 -19.09 23.59 13.12
N ILE A 55 -19.16 22.29 13.46
CA ILE A 55 -18.24 21.26 12.97
C ILE A 55 -18.96 20.32 12.01
N ILE A 56 -18.40 20.15 10.81
CA ILE A 56 -18.79 19.11 9.86
C ILE A 56 -17.72 18.02 9.90
N SER A 57 -18.07 16.84 10.42
CA SER A 57 -17.15 15.71 10.45
C SER A 57 -17.23 14.95 9.13
N VAL A 58 -16.11 14.88 8.41
CA VAL A 58 -15.99 14.10 7.17
C VAL A 58 -14.88 13.07 7.32
N LYS A 59 -15.26 11.79 7.37
CA LYS A 59 -14.30 10.69 7.47
C LYS A 59 -13.71 10.39 6.10
N ILE A 60 -12.40 10.61 5.97
CA ILE A 60 -11.62 10.30 4.75
C ILE A 60 -10.85 8.98 4.85
N GLY A 61 -10.55 8.52 6.08
CA GLY A 61 -9.83 7.26 6.28
C GLY A 61 -10.69 6.03 6.01
N ASP A 62 -10.21 5.13 5.15
CA ASP A 62 -10.87 3.88 4.82
C ASP A 62 -10.48 2.75 5.79
N LEU A 63 -11.48 2.15 6.46
CA LEU A 63 -11.25 1.08 7.44
C LEU A 63 -10.68 -0.20 6.79
N ARG A 64 -10.96 -0.43 5.50
CA ARG A 64 -10.40 -1.55 4.74
C ARG A 64 -8.87 -1.43 4.59
N LEU A 65 -8.36 -0.19 4.70
CA LEU A 65 -6.96 0.18 4.52
C LEU A 65 -6.30 0.62 5.84
N GLY A 66 -6.88 0.30 6.99
CA GLY A 66 -6.32 0.68 8.29
C GLY A 66 -6.41 2.19 8.59
N THR A 67 -7.42 2.89 8.05
CA THR A 67 -7.68 4.34 8.16
C THR A 67 -6.87 5.26 7.24
N MET A 68 -6.18 4.71 6.25
CA MET A 68 -5.52 5.51 5.19
C MET A 68 -6.56 6.27 4.35
N GLU A 69 -6.27 7.52 4.02
CA GLU A 69 -7.07 8.31 3.09
C GLU A 69 -6.99 7.77 1.65
N THR A 70 -8.05 7.97 0.89
CA THR A 70 -8.11 7.59 -0.54
C THR A 70 -8.47 8.81 -1.38
N ALA A 71 -7.98 8.89 -2.62
CA ALA A 71 -8.30 10.01 -3.50
C ALA A 71 -9.82 10.22 -3.67
N SER A 72 -10.60 9.12 -3.73
CA SER A 72 -12.06 9.17 -3.81
C SER A 72 -12.69 9.81 -2.57
N SER A 73 -12.20 9.49 -1.37
CA SER A 73 -12.67 10.07 -0.11
C SER A 73 -12.36 11.57 -0.01
N LEU A 74 -11.19 11.99 -0.51
CA LEU A 74 -10.75 13.39 -0.49
C LEU A 74 -11.62 14.25 -1.42
N ILE A 75 -11.96 13.72 -2.60
CA ILE A 75 -12.82 14.41 -3.56
C ILE A 75 -14.25 14.54 -3.03
N ARG A 76 -14.80 13.45 -2.50
CA ARG A 76 -16.12 13.48 -1.82
C ARG A 76 -16.13 14.46 -0.66
N ALA A 77 -15.06 14.54 0.12
CA ALA A 77 -14.95 15.48 1.23
C ALA A 77 -14.96 16.94 0.77
N CYS A 78 -14.29 17.24 -0.35
CA CYS A 78 -14.36 18.57 -0.97
C CYS A 78 -15.80 18.88 -1.44
N SER A 79 -16.50 17.93 -2.07
CA SER A 79 -17.90 18.10 -2.46
C SER A 79 -18.82 18.38 -1.27
N VAL A 80 -18.66 17.64 -0.17
CA VAL A 80 -19.44 17.85 1.07
C VAL A 80 -19.13 19.21 1.70
N ALA A 81 -17.88 19.64 1.70
CA ALA A 81 -17.51 20.95 2.26
C ALA A 81 -18.18 22.10 1.50
N VAL A 82 -18.26 22.02 0.17
CA VAL A 82 -18.96 23.04 -0.65
C VAL A 82 -20.47 22.98 -0.43
N SER A 83 -21.07 21.79 -0.46
CA SER A 83 -22.53 21.65 -0.34
C SER A 83 -23.04 22.10 1.04
N CYS A 84 -22.25 21.91 2.10
CA CYS A 84 -22.57 22.41 3.44
C CYS A 84 -22.18 23.88 3.66
N GLY A 85 -21.57 24.56 2.70
CA GLY A 85 -21.16 25.96 2.84
C GLY A 85 -20.03 26.19 3.86
N ALA A 86 -19.09 25.24 3.97
CA ALA A 86 -17.99 25.34 4.92
C ALA A 86 -17.05 26.52 4.59
N ASP A 87 -16.67 27.29 5.61
CA ASP A 87 -15.70 28.39 5.45
C ASP A 87 -14.24 27.93 5.52
N ILE A 88 -13.99 26.92 6.36
CA ILE A 88 -12.64 26.42 6.68
C ILE A 88 -12.65 24.90 6.60
N ILE A 89 -11.63 24.32 5.95
CA ILE A 89 -11.31 22.90 6.04
C ILE A 89 -10.03 22.76 6.87
N ASN A 90 -10.11 22.04 7.98
CA ASN A 90 -8.94 21.56 8.70
C ASN A 90 -8.58 20.14 8.24
N PHE A 91 -7.35 19.95 7.79
CA PHE A 91 -6.83 18.70 7.28
C PHE A 91 -5.60 18.22 8.06
N SER A 92 -5.86 17.46 9.11
CA SER A 92 -4.83 16.86 9.97
C SER A 92 -4.41 15.46 9.51
N TYR A 93 -4.26 15.26 8.20
CA TYR A 93 -3.85 14.03 7.51
C TYR A 93 -2.77 14.38 6.48
N GLY A 94 -2.06 13.38 5.93
CA GLY A 94 -1.11 13.64 4.84
C GLY A 94 -0.03 12.58 4.67
N GLU A 95 0.44 12.45 3.43
CA GLU A 95 1.53 11.55 3.04
C GLU A 95 2.58 12.30 2.20
N ALA A 96 3.71 11.65 1.93
CA ALA A 96 4.72 12.21 1.03
C ALA A 96 4.30 12.07 -0.44
N SER A 97 4.66 13.05 -1.27
CA SER A 97 4.40 13.05 -2.72
C SER A 97 5.69 13.12 -3.53
N HIS A 98 5.62 12.66 -4.77
CA HIS A 98 6.75 12.68 -5.71
C HIS A 98 6.96 14.07 -6.34
N TRP A 99 5.88 14.82 -6.52
CA TRP A 99 5.90 16.20 -7.00
C TRP A 99 4.77 17.03 -6.37
N ALA A 100 4.89 18.35 -6.50
CA ALA A 100 3.93 19.33 -5.99
C ALA A 100 2.87 19.70 -7.05
N ASN A 101 1.72 20.20 -6.59
CA ASN A 101 0.72 20.95 -7.38
C ASN A 101 0.08 20.28 -8.60
N LYS A 102 0.31 18.99 -8.87
CA LYS A 102 -0.27 18.27 -10.01
C LYS A 102 -0.90 16.97 -9.56
N GLY A 103 -2.12 16.70 -10.00
CA GLY A 103 -2.91 15.53 -9.62
C GLY A 103 -4.37 15.93 -9.37
N ALA A 104 -5.31 15.02 -9.62
CA ALA A 104 -6.75 15.34 -9.58
C ALA A 104 -7.18 15.87 -8.21
N VAL A 105 -6.63 15.31 -7.12
CA VAL A 105 -6.92 15.74 -5.75
C VAL A 105 -6.33 17.13 -5.47
N LEU A 106 -5.06 17.35 -5.83
CA LEU A 106 -4.36 18.61 -5.58
C LEU A 106 -4.95 19.78 -6.38
N GLU A 107 -5.35 19.51 -7.63
CA GLU A 107 -6.05 20.47 -8.48
C GLU A 107 -7.41 20.86 -7.89
N LEU A 108 -8.18 19.87 -7.41
CA LEU A 108 -9.46 20.14 -6.73
C LEU A 108 -9.25 20.96 -5.45
N MET A 109 -8.29 20.59 -4.60
CA MET A 109 -7.98 21.35 -3.37
C MET A 109 -7.58 22.81 -3.68
N SER A 110 -6.86 23.03 -4.78
CA SER A 110 -6.55 24.38 -5.27
C SER A 110 -7.82 25.12 -5.74
N GLU A 111 -8.74 24.44 -6.44
CA GLU A 111 -10.05 24.98 -6.84
C GLU A 111 -10.90 25.36 -5.62
N MET A 112 -10.87 24.58 -4.53
CA MET A 112 -11.55 24.89 -3.26
C MET A 112 -11.20 26.29 -2.75
N CYS A 113 -9.91 26.62 -2.79
CA CYS A 113 -9.40 27.91 -2.35
C CYS A 113 -9.75 29.04 -3.33
N GLN A 114 -9.55 28.81 -4.63
CA GLN A 114 -9.63 29.87 -5.64
C GLN A 114 -11.06 30.20 -6.09
N LYS A 115 -11.94 29.20 -6.14
CA LYS A 115 -13.30 29.33 -6.70
C LYS A 115 -14.38 29.32 -5.64
N TYR A 116 -14.27 28.41 -4.66
CA TYR A 116 -15.29 28.26 -3.62
C TYR A 116 -15.01 29.09 -2.36
N ASN A 117 -13.90 29.85 -2.35
CA ASN A 117 -13.53 30.76 -1.26
C ASN A 117 -13.36 30.05 0.11
N ILE A 118 -12.99 28.77 0.10
CA ILE A 118 -12.77 27.97 1.32
C ILE A 118 -11.31 28.09 1.76
N ILE A 119 -11.08 28.38 3.04
CA ILE A 119 -9.75 28.43 3.62
C ILE A 119 -9.31 27.01 4.00
N PHE A 120 -8.24 26.53 3.38
CA PHE A 120 -7.72 25.20 3.62
C PHE A 120 -6.49 25.25 4.54
N VAL A 121 -6.59 24.62 5.71
CA VAL A 121 -5.53 24.54 6.72
C VAL A 121 -5.11 23.09 6.85
N ALA A 122 -3.82 22.81 6.71
CA ALA A 122 -3.31 21.44 6.77
C ALA A 122 -2.04 21.35 7.61
N SER A 123 -1.85 20.21 8.26
CA SER A 123 -0.61 19.92 8.98
C SER A 123 0.58 19.82 8.03
N ALA A 124 1.73 20.40 8.40
CA ALA A 124 2.96 20.32 7.61
C ALA A 124 3.57 18.90 7.56
N GLY A 125 3.26 18.06 8.55
CA GLY A 125 3.75 16.69 8.69
C GLY A 125 4.65 16.47 9.92
N ASN A 126 4.94 15.21 10.24
CA ASN A 126 5.72 14.80 11.42
C ASN A 126 7.02 14.06 11.03
N ASN A 127 7.56 14.33 9.85
CA ASN A 127 8.73 13.67 9.29
C ASN A 127 10.03 14.47 9.49
N GLY A 128 10.08 15.48 10.37
CA GLY A 128 11.33 16.14 10.74
C GLY A 128 12.33 15.19 11.42
N PRO A 129 13.60 15.58 11.67
CA PRO A 129 14.12 16.95 11.62
C PRO A 129 14.81 17.41 10.32
N ALA A 130 15.06 16.52 9.35
CA ALA A 130 15.66 16.89 8.07
C ALA A 130 14.79 17.89 7.28
N LEU A 131 15.42 18.65 6.40
CA LEU A 131 14.74 19.57 5.49
C LEU A 131 14.02 18.81 4.38
N SER A 132 13.08 19.47 3.71
CA SER A 132 12.29 18.91 2.61
C SER A 132 11.49 17.66 2.98
N THR A 133 10.95 17.68 4.19
CA THR A 133 10.15 16.59 4.80
C THR A 133 8.67 16.95 4.93
N VAL A 134 8.26 18.12 4.41
CA VAL A 134 6.84 18.51 4.38
C VAL A 134 6.03 17.57 3.50
N GLY A 135 4.84 17.21 3.98
CA GLY A 135 3.93 16.30 3.29
C GLY A 135 2.91 17.01 2.38
N CYS A 136 2.20 16.22 1.59
CA CYS A 136 0.96 16.62 0.93
C CYS A 136 -0.24 16.45 1.87
N PRO A 137 -1.23 17.36 1.81
CA PRO A 137 -1.28 18.51 0.92
C PRO A 137 -0.62 19.78 1.53
N GLY A 138 -0.27 19.77 2.81
CA GLY A 138 0.07 20.98 3.58
C GLY A 138 1.30 21.76 3.14
N GLY A 139 2.35 21.10 2.64
CA GLY A 139 3.58 21.79 2.21
C GLY A 139 3.81 21.85 0.70
N ASN A 140 3.04 21.10 -0.09
CA ASN A 140 3.30 20.88 -1.53
C ASN A 140 2.10 21.29 -2.42
N THR A 141 1.13 22.04 -1.87
CA THR A 141 -0.08 22.46 -2.58
C THR A 141 -0.32 23.96 -2.45
N ASN A 142 -0.53 24.61 -3.59
CA ASN A 142 -0.80 26.04 -3.67
C ASN A 142 -2.11 26.41 -2.97
N GLY A 143 -2.09 27.54 -2.26
CA GLY A 143 -3.27 28.09 -1.58
C GLY A 143 -3.55 27.47 -0.20
N ILE A 144 -2.90 26.37 0.16
CA ILE A 144 -3.08 25.72 1.46
C ILE A 144 -2.17 26.38 2.52
N ILE A 145 -2.69 26.50 3.73
CA ILE A 145 -1.98 26.98 4.92
C ILE A 145 -1.37 25.77 5.62
N GLY A 146 -0.08 25.51 5.36
CA GLY A 146 0.71 24.47 6.03
C GLY A 146 1.15 24.89 7.43
N VAL A 147 0.85 24.07 8.44
CA VAL A 147 1.06 24.41 9.86
C VAL A 147 2.11 23.51 10.52
N GLY A 148 3.19 24.14 10.99
CA GLY A 148 4.23 23.51 11.82
C GLY A 148 3.82 23.42 13.30
N ALA A 149 4.55 22.62 14.07
CA ALA A 149 4.27 22.38 15.48
C ALA A 149 5.34 22.97 16.41
N PHE A 150 4.94 23.74 17.42
CA PHE A 150 5.83 24.20 18.49
C PHE A 150 5.33 23.86 19.89
N VAL A 151 6.23 23.94 20.86
CA VAL A 151 5.97 23.74 22.28
C VAL A 151 6.31 25.00 23.07
N THR A 152 5.39 25.44 23.94
CA THR A 152 5.63 26.59 24.83
C THR A 152 6.24 26.15 26.17
N PRO A 153 6.93 27.04 26.90
CA PRO A 153 7.39 26.76 28.26
C PRO A 153 6.25 26.28 29.20
N LYS A 154 5.04 26.85 29.04
CA LYS A 154 3.87 26.47 29.84
C LYS A 154 3.39 25.05 29.52
N MET A 155 3.38 24.65 28.26
CA MET A 155 3.04 23.29 27.85
C MET A 155 4.04 22.28 28.40
N MET A 156 5.34 22.60 28.38
CA MET A 156 6.38 21.72 28.94
C MET A 156 6.08 21.35 30.40
N CYS A 157 5.76 22.33 31.23
CA CYS A 157 5.44 22.09 32.64
C CYS A 157 4.05 21.47 32.83
N GLY A 158 3.03 21.98 32.13
CA GLY A 158 1.64 21.60 32.36
C GLY A 158 1.20 20.30 31.69
N GLU A 159 1.64 20.05 30.45
CA GLU A 159 1.23 18.89 29.67
C GLU A 159 2.22 17.72 29.78
N TYR A 160 3.51 18.03 29.90
CA TYR A 160 4.59 17.04 29.90
C TYR A 160 5.28 16.87 31.25
N SER A 161 4.81 17.57 32.29
CA SER A 161 5.36 17.49 33.65
C SER A 161 6.87 17.73 33.72
N MET A 162 7.42 18.56 32.83
CA MET A 162 8.84 18.89 32.85
C MET A 162 9.17 19.75 34.07
N THR A 163 10.16 19.32 34.84
CA THR A 163 10.64 20.02 36.04
C THR A 163 11.30 21.36 35.73
N ARG A 164 11.78 21.54 34.50
CA ARG A 164 12.39 22.77 34.00
C ARG A 164 11.87 23.07 32.60
N ALA A 165 11.31 24.27 32.43
CA ALA A 165 10.92 24.75 31.12
C ALA A 165 12.12 25.32 30.35
N LYS A 166 12.08 25.19 29.03
CA LYS A 166 12.98 25.84 28.08
C LYS A 166 12.24 26.98 27.37
N PRO A 167 12.93 27.91 26.69
CA PRO A 167 12.28 28.82 25.75
C PRO A 167 11.43 28.05 24.73
N GLY A 168 10.38 28.68 24.19
CA GLY A 168 9.52 28.03 23.19
C GLY A 168 10.33 27.65 21.95
N LEU A 169 10.16 26.42 21.47
CA LEU A 169 10.89 25.86 20.34
C LEU A 169 9.98 25.01 19.44
N PRO A 170 10.30 24.84 18.15
CA PRO A 170 9.60 23.88 17.31
C PRO A 170 9.85 22.45 17.79
N TYR A 171 8.85 21.58 17.66
CA TYR A 171 9.08 20.15 17.90
C TYR A 171 10.12 19.61 16.90
N THR A 172 11.02 18.76 17.38
CA THR A 172 12.09 18.21 16.54
C THR A 172 11.56 17.31 15.43
N TRP A 173 10.45 16.61 15.66
CA TRP A 173 9.76 15.79 14.66
C TRP A 173 8.86 16.58 13.70
N SER A 174 8.57 17.86 13.93
CA SER A 174 7.79 18.66 12.97
C SER A 174 8.49 18.66 11.61
N SER A 175 7.77 18.33 10.54
CA SER A 175 8.30 18.41 9.18
C SER A 175 8.77 19.83 8.87
N ARG A 176 9.78 19.94 8.01
CA ARG A 176 10.43 21.21 7.67
C ARG A 176 10.53 21.37 6.18
N GLY A 177 10.40 22.61 5.73
CA GLY A 177 10.69 22.97 4.35
C GLY A 177 12.19 22.89 4.03
N PRO A 178 12.62 23.46 2.90
CA PRO A 178 11.76 23.88 1.80
C PRO A 178 11.04 22.68 1.17
N ALA A 179 9.88 22.89 0.58
CA ALA A 179 9.21 21.92 -0.27
C ALA A 179 10.09 21.53 -1.47
N THR A 180 9.74 20.45 -2.16
CA THR A 180 10.54 19.93 -3.29
C THR A 180 10.59 20.88 -4.49
N ASP A 181 9.66 21.82 -4.58
CA ASP A 181 9.61 22.89 -5.59
C ASP A 181 10.22 24.21 -5.12
N GLY A 182 10.84 24.25 -3.93
CA GLY A 182 11.51 25.43 -3.38
C GLY A 182 10.61 26.36 -2.55
N ASP A 183 9.32 26.03 -2.36
CA ASP A 183 8.47 26.77 -1.42
C ASP A 183 8.94 26.59 0.04
N ILE A 184 8.58 27.51 0.94
CA ILE A 184 8.92 27.40 2.36
C ILE A 184 8.27 26.15 3.00
N GLY A 185 7.15 25.67 2.46
CA GLY A 185 6.42 24.47 2.90
C GLY A 185 5.68 24.61 4.25
N VAL A 186 6.16 25.46 5.16
CA VAL A 186 5.50 25.81 6.43
C VAL A 186 5.11 27.28 6.39
N CYS A 187 3.82 27.58 6.50
CA CYS A 187 3.32 28.96 6.46
C CYS A 187 3.51 29.62 7.83
N VAL A 188 3.00 28.98 8.87
CA VAL A 188 3.09 29.40 10.27
C VAL A 188 3.17 28.19 11.19
N THR A 189 3.41 28.44 12.46
CA THR A 189 3.49 27.43 13.50
C THR A 189 2.50 27.70 14.63
N ALA A 190 1.95 26.64 15.22
CA ALA A 190 0.99 26.70 16.31
C ALA A 190 1.25 25.60 17.36
N PRO A 191 0.67 25.68 18.57
CA PRO A 191 0.95 24.70 19.62
C PRO A 191 0.70 23.28 19.12
N GLY A 192 1.69 22.40 19.30
CA GLY A 192 1.66 21.03 18.77
C GLY A 192 1.19 19.96 19.75
N GLY A 193 0.87 20.34 20.98
CA GLY A 193 0.29 19.49 22.02
C GLY A 193 -1.01 20.10 22.51
N ALA A 194 -1.97 19.24 22.89
CA ALA A 194 -3.20 19.67 23.53
C ALA A 194 -3.80 18.56 24.40
N ILE A 195 -4.32 18.94 25.57
CA ILE A 195 -5.18 18.11 26.41
C ILE A 195 -6.63 18.50 26.17
N THR A 196 -7.36 17.69 25.40
CA THR A 196 -8.78 17.97 25.10
C THR A 196 -9.60 16.69 24.98
N SER A 197 -10.89 16.86 24.73
CA SER A 197 -11.90 15.82 24.72
C SER A 197 -11.64 14.73 23.68
N VAL A 198 -11.98 13.51 24.04
CA VAL A 198 -11.93 12.32 23.18
C VAL A 198 -13.25 11.55 23.27
N PRO A 199 -13.55 10.63 22.34
CA PRO A 199 -14.80 9.87 22.38
C PRO A 199 -14.95 9.05 23.66
N VAL A 200 -16.19 8.91 24.15
CA VAL A 200 -16.50 8.20 25.41
C VAL A 200 -16.09 6.72 25.37
N TRP A 201 -16.12 6.08 24.19
CA TRP A 201 -15.68 4.69 24.03
C TRP A 201 -14.17 4.48 24.29
N THR A 202 -13.37 5.56 24.38
CA THR A 202 -11.99 5.49 24.87
C THR A 202 -11.88 5.31 26.38
N GLN A 203 -13.00 5.34 27.10
CA GLN A 203 -13.10 5.29 28.56
C GLN A 203 -12.37 6.44 29.27
N ARG A 204 -12.16 7.57 28.58
CA ARG A 204 -11.50 8.78 29.09
C ARG A 204 -12.29 10.01 28.64
N LYS A 205 -12.29 11.07 29.47
CA LYS A 205 -12.93 12.35 29.11
C LYS A 205 -12.02 13.21 28.23
N LYS A 206 -10.71 13.21 28.51
CA LYS A 206 -9.69 14.01 27.82
C LYS A 206 -8.43 13.18 27.61
N GLN A 207 -7.64 13.55 26.61
CA GLN A 207 -6.35 12.93 26.32
C GLN A 207 -5.33 13.97 25.84
N LEU A 208 -4.08 13.82 26.27
CA LEU A 208 -2.95 14.51 25.67
C LEU A 208 -2.60 13.83 24.33
N MET A 209 -2.63 14.58 23.24
CA MET A 209 -2.06 14.18 21.96
C MET A 209 -1.10 15.25 21.46
N ASN A 210 -0.11 14.84 20.67
CA ASN A 210 0.84 15.75 20.04
C ASN A 210 1.10 15.39 18.57
N GLY A 211 1.30 16.42 17.77
CA GLY A 211 1.44 16.32 16.32
C GLY A 211 1.20 17.67 15.65
N THR A 212 1.69 17.87 14.43
CA THR A 212 1.22 18.98 13.58
C THR A 212 -0.29 18.90 13.33
N SER A 213 -0.87 17.70 13.49
CA SER A 213 -2.31 17.44 13.55
C SER A 213 -3.06 18.21 14.65
N MET A 214 -2.40 18.65 15.72
CA MET A 214 -2.98 19.47 16.80
C MET A 214 -2.72 20.97 16.56
N SER A 215 -1.65 21.31 15.83
CA SER A 215 -1.35 22.69 15.43
C SER A 215 -2.29 23.22 14.35
N SER A 216 -2.59 22.40 13.34
CA SER A 216 -3.53 22.73 12.26
C SER A 216 -4.93 23.16 12.77
N PRO A 217 -5.59 22.42 13.69
CA PRO A 217 -6.89 22.83 14.22
C PRO A 217 -6.80 24.07 15.11
N HIS A 218 -5.69 24.28 15.81
CA HIS A 218 -5.49 25.52 16.56
C HIS A 218 -5.49 26.74 15.62
N VAL A 219 -4.76 26.67 14.50
CA VAL A 219 -4.79 27.70 13.44
C VAL A 219 -6.20 27.83 12.86
N SER A 220 -6.88 26.73 12.57
CA SER A 220 -8.24 26.75 12.04
C SER A 220 -9.23 27.48 12.96
N GLY A 221 -9.11 27.27 14.28
CA GLY A 221 -9.88 28.01 15.28
C GLY A 221 -9.54 29.50 15.30
N CYS A 222 -8.26 29.88 15.24
CA CYS A 222 -7.86 31.28 15.13
C CYS A 222 -8.45 31.94 13.87
N ILE A 223 -8.42 31.24 12.73
CA ILE A 223 -9.01 31.72 11.48
C ILE A 223 -10.52 31.88 11.63
N ALA A 224 -11.21 30.94 12.29
CA ALA A 224 -12.65 31.04 12.54
C ALA A 224 -13.01 32.31 13.32
N LEU A 225 -12.22 32.69 14.32
CA LEU A 225 -12.41 33.95 15.06
C LEU A 225 -12.21 35.18 14.15
N ILE A 226 -11.15 35.19 13.34
CA ILE A 226 -10.88 36.28 12.39
C ILE A 226 -12.02 36.39 11.37
N LEU A 227 -12.49 35.26 10.81
CA LEU A 227 -13.60 35.24 9.88
C LEU A 227 -14.91 35.73 10.52
N SER A 228 -15.16 35.37 11.79
CA SER A 228 -16.32 35.86 12.52
C SER A 228 -16.34 37.39 12.59
N ALA A 229 -15.19 38.00 12.94
CA ALA A 229 -15.04 39.45 12.95
C ALA A 229 -15.21 40.06 11.54
N LEU A 230 -14.52 39.52 10.52
CA LEU A 230 -14.60 40.02 9.15
C LEU A 230 -16.03 39.93 8.59
N LYS A 231 -16.78 38.86 8.89
CA LYS A 231 -18.18 38.70 8.49
C LYS A 231 -19.10 39.69 9.22
N SER A 232 -18.89 39.89 10.53
CA SER A 232 -19.63 40.88 11.32
C SER A 232 -19.45 42.29 10.74
N ASP A 233 -18.21 42.64 10.39
CA ASP A 233 -17.85 43.95 9.83
C ASP A 233 -18.10 44.06 8.32
N LYS A 234 -18.64 43.00 7.69
CA LYS A 234 -18.89 42.89 6.24
C LYS A 234 -17.66 43.19 5.38
N MET A 235 -16.47 42.85 5.89
CA MET A 235 -15.22 43.01 5.17
C MET A 235 -15.01 41.85 4.21
N PRO A 236 -14.67 42.11 2.93
CA PRO A 236 -14.36 41.05 1.98
C PRO A 236 -13.08 40.33 2.40
N TYR A 237 -13.06 39.01 2.23
CA TYR A 237 -11.90 38.18 2.48
C TYR A 237 -11.72 37.14 1.38
N SER A 238 -10.50 36.62 1.27
CA SER A 238 -10.17 35.48 0.40
C SER A 238 -9.18 34.55 1.10
N PRO A 239 -9.11 33.26 0.73
CA PRO A 239 -8.11 32.35 1.29
C PRO A 239 -6.68 32.81 1.13
N ALA A 240 -6.33 33.39 -0.04
CA ALA A 240 -5.01 33.96 -0.28
C ALA A 240 -4.72 35.15 0.65
N LEU A 241 -5.70 36.05 0.84
CA LEU A 241 -5.56 37.17 1.77
C LEU A 241 -5.44 36.67 3.22
N MET A 242 -6.22 35.67 3.61
CA MET A 242 -6.17 35.10 4.96
C MET A 242 -4.81 34.47 5.26
N LYS A 243 -4.31 33.62 4.36
CA LYS A 243 -2.96 33.04 4.44
C LYS A 243 -1.92 34.13 4.65
N LYS A 244 -1.98 35.17 3.81
CA LYS A 244 -1.09 36.32 3.88
C LYS A 244 -1.21 37.04 5.22
N VAL A 245 -2.41 37.35 5.71
CA VAL A 245 -2.56 38.03 7.01
C VAL A 245 -1.83 37.26 8.12
N ILE A 246 -2.07 35.95 8.20
CA ILE A 246 -1.50 35.09 9.24
C ILE A 246 0.03 34.99 9.15
N GLU A 247 0.59 34.95 7.95
CA GLU A 247 2.04 34.86 7.74
C GLU A 247 2.80 36.09 8.25
N ASN A 248 2.19 37.27 8.37
CA ASN A 248 2.96 38.50 8.68
C ASN A 248 2.75 39.00 10.08
N THR A 249 1.65 38.57 10.65
CA THR A 249 1.33 38.80 12.04
C THR A 249 2.01 37.79 12.93
N ALA A 250 2.44 36.67 12.35
CA ALA A 250 3.17 35.64 13.07
C ALA A 250 4.38 36.23 13.78
N THR A 251 4.52 35.89 15.06
CA THR A 251 5.67 36.33 15.86
C THR A 251 6.85 35.42 15.59
N PRO A 252 7.99 35.95 15.11
CA PRO A 252 9.18 35.13 14.82
C PRO A 252 9.63 34.36 16.06
N LEU A 253 9.93 33.07 15.89
CA LEU A 253 10.36 32.20 16.98
C LEU A 253 11.90 32.21 17.08
N GLY A 254 12.45 33.28 17.67
CA GLY A 254 13.87 33.38 18.00
C GLY A 254 14.82 33.18 16.82
N LYS A 255 15.87 32.37 17.01
CA LYS A 255 16.91 32.09 16.00
C LYS A 255 16.59 30.89 15.10
N HIS A 256 15.37 30.36 15.15
CA HIS A 256 15.01 29.20 14.33
C HIS A 256 14.87 29.60 12.85
N ASP A 257 15.26 28.69 11.96
CA ASP A 257 15.19 28.93 10.52
C ASP A 257 13.71 28.95 10.03
N PRO A 258 13.40 29.73 8.97
CA PRO A 258 12.04 29.81 8.44
C PRO A 258 11.48 28.47 7.94
N PHE A 259 12.33 27.51 7.52
CA PHE A 259 11.84 26.19 7.12
C PHE A 259 11.26 25.37 8.27
N SER A 260 11.72 25.65 9.49
CA SER A 260 11.26 25.00 10.70
C SER A 260 9.98 25.59 11.27
N VAL A 261 9.79 26.91 11.12
CA VAL A 261 8.72 27.64 11.83
C VAL A 261 7.78 28.43 10.91
N GLY A 262 8.05 28.44 9.61
CA GLY A 262 7.42 29.35 8.67
C GLY A 262 7.73 30.80 9.04
N HIS A 263 6.71 31.63 9.09
CA HIS A 263 6.84 33.02 9.52
C HIS A 263 6.79 33.20 11.06
N GLY A 264 6.71 32.09 11.81
CA GLY A 264 6.69 32.10 13.27
C GLY A 264 5.34 31.65 13.84
N VAL A 265 5.10 32.03 15.10
CA VAL A 265 3.92 31.62 15.86
C VAL A 265 2.72 32.50 15.51
N ILE A 266 1.63 31.88 15.08
CA ILE A 266 0.38 32.59 14.71
C ILE A 266 -0.07 33.60 15.77
N GLN A 267 -0.48 34.80 15.33
CA GLN A 267 -1.10 35.83 16.16
C GLN A 267 -2.46 36.23 15.59
N VAL A 268 -3.41 36.58 16.47
CA VAL A 268 -4.79 36.96 16.10
C VAL A 268 -4.93 38.47 15.78
N THR A 269 -3.87 39.27 15.95
CA THR A 269 -3.80 40.72 15.60
C THR A 269 -3.06 40.96 14.26
N VAL A 270 -3.54 41.90 13.41
CA VAL A 270 -3.34 41.90 11.92
C VAL A 270 -2.42 42.99 11.33
N SER A 271 -1.44 42.61 10.46
CA SER A 271 -0.68 43.42 9.45
C SER A 271 0.20 42.50 8.54
N GLY A 272 0.28 42.69 7.19
CA GLY A 272 0.45 41.65 6.10
C GLY A 272 1.75 41.51 5.20
N GLY A 273 1.76 40.56 4.21
CA GLY A 273 2.87 40.09 3.27
C GLY A 273 3.23 38.57 2.89
N SER A 274 3.27 38.08 1.62
CA SER A 274 3.48 36.61 1.29
C SER A 274 4.30 36.17 0.02
N GLY A 275 5.24 35.19 0.14
CA GLY A 275 5.66 34.08 -0.80
C GLY A 275 6.35 34.33 -2.18
N ARG A 276 7.13 33.44 -2.90
CA ARG A 276 7.67 32.03 -2.82
C ARG A 276 8.97 31.88 -3.69
N GLY A 277 10.00 31.10 -3.30
CA GLY A 277 11.42 31.40 -3.57
C GLY A 277 12.25 30.69 -4.68
N ILE A 278 13.58 30.77 -4.54
CA ILE A 278 14.69 30.25 -5.37
C ILE A 278 15.53 29.33 -4.47
N TYR A 279 15.89 28.12 -4.90
CA TYR A 279 16.67 27.16 -4.11
C TYR A 279 17.83 26.59 -4.92
N LEU A 280 19.07 26.74 -4.42
CA LEU A 280 20.30 26.20 -4.97
C LEU A 280 20.93 25.26 -3.97
N ARG A 281 21.23 24.02 -4.36
CA ARG A 281 21.76 22.99 -3.44
C ARG A 281 22.95 22.23 -4.02
N GLU A 282 23.00 22.05 -5.34
CA GLU A 282 23.98 21.17 -5.95
C GLU A 282 25.31 21.90 -6.23
N PRO A 283 26.48 21.22 -6.17
CA PRO A 283 27.79 21.85 -6.35
C PRO A 283 27.91 22.69 -7.62
N HIS A 284 27.39 22.17 -8.74
CA HIS A 284 27.41 22.87 -10.03
C HIS A 284 26.49 24.10 -10.10
N GLU A 285 25.54 24.24 -9.18
CA GLU A 285 24.66 25.41 -9.04
C GLU A 285 25.32 26.50 -8.19
N VAL A 286 26.20 26.12 -7.25
CA VAL A 286 26.91 27.05 -6.35
C VAL A 286 28.31 27.46 -6.84
N GLU A 287 28.84 26.81 -7.88
CA GLU A 287 30.14 27.11 -8.51
C GLU A 287 30.09 28.24 -9.54
N LYS A 288 28.88 28.72 -9.89
CA LYS A 288 28.66 29.78 -10.89
C LYS A 288 27.59 30.75 -10.42
N LEU A 289 27.57 31.94 -11.03
CA LEU A 289 26.45 32.88 -10.88
C LEU A 289 25.17 32.19 -11.39
N TYR A 290 24.11 32.18 -10.57
CA TYR A 290 22.81 31.63 -10.94
C TYR A 290 21.84 32.76 -11.30
N LEU A 291 21.17 32.64 -12.44
CA LEU A 291 20.23 33.64 -12.93
C LEU A 291 18.83 33.03 -13.03
N ALA A 292 17.98 33.34 -12.06
CA ALA A 292 16.60 32.85 -12.01
C ALA A 292 15.67 33.80 -12.76
N THR A 293 14.81 33.29 -13.62
CA THR A 293 13.72 34.09 -14.22
C THR A 293 12.46 33.92 -13.36
N VAL A 294 12.06 34.97 -12.67
CA VAL A 294 10.87 34.99 -11.82
C VAL A 294 9.70 35.54 -12.63
N THR A 295 8.58 34.80 -12.66
CA THR A 295 7.33 35.25 -13.26
C THR A 295 6.35 35.65 -12.16
N VAL A 296 5.91 36.91 -12.17
CA VAL A 296 4.86 37.43 -11.30
C VAL A 296 3.61 37.61 -12.12
N GLN A 297 2.52 36.98 -11.69
CA GLN A 297 1.22 37.10 -12.35
C GLN A 297 0.16 37.39 -11.28
N PRO A 298 -0.56 38.52 -11.38
CA PRO A 298 -1.74 38.76 -10.56
C PRO A 298 -2.81 37.71 -10.89
N ILE A 299 -3.35 37.08 -9.84
CA ILE A 299 -4.45 36.12 -9.97
C ILE A 299 -5.64 36.75 -9.27
N PHE A 300 -6.67 37.08 -10.04
CA PHE A 300 -7.95 37.57 -9.52
C PHE A 300 -8.84 36.39 -9.15
N MET A 301 -9.76 36.59 -8.21
CA MET A 301 -10.84 35.63 -7.96
C MET A 301 -11.62 35.41 -9.27
N GLN A 302 -12.10 34.19 -9.53
CA GLN A 302 -12.83 33.89 -10.79
C GLN A 302 -14.02 34.85 -11.03
N LYS A 303 -14.66 35.29 -9.94
CA LYS A 303 -15.78 36.24 -9.92
C LYS A 303 -15.40 37.73 -10.12
N ALA A 304 -14.12 38.07 -10.26
CA ALA A 304 -13.70 39.45 -10.46
C ALA A 304 -14.17 39.99 -11.82
N GLU A 305 -14.68 41.22 -11.83
CA GLU A 305 -15.27 41.83 -13.01
C GLU A 305 -14.22 42.19 -14.07
N THR A 306 -14.66 42.33 -15.32
CA THR A 306 -13.76 42.62 -16.44
C THR A 306 -13.11 44.00 -16.30
N GLU A 307 -13.86 44.97 -15.77
CA GLU A 307 -13.37 46.33 -15.55
C GLU A 307 -12.31 46.37 -14.43
N GLU A 308 -12.53 45.67 -13.31
CA GLU A 308 -11.55 45.51 -12.22
C GLU A 308 -10.22 44.91 -12.73
N LYS A 309 -10.32 43.91 -13.61
CA LYS A 309 -9.16 43.28 -14.27
C LYS A 309 -8.46 44.22 -15.25
N ALA A 310 -9.21 45.04 -15.99
CA ALA A 310 -8.66 45.95 -17.00
C ALA A 310 -7.98 47.18 -16.38
N SER A 311 -8.51 47.68 -15.26
CA SER A 311 -7.97 48.85 -14.55
C SER A 311 -6.80 48.52 -13.60
N PHE A 312 -6.43 47.24 -13.46
CA PHE A 312 -5.41 46.83 -12.50
C PHE A 312 -4.00 47.18 -12.97
N GLU A 313 -3.37 48.11 -12.26
CA GLU A 313 -1.94 48.42 -12.36
C GLU A 313 -1.36 48.60 -10.95
N LEU A 314 -0.26 47.90 -10.64
CA LEU A 314 0.42 47.96 -9.35
C LEU A 314 1.91 48.26 -9.56
N LYS A 315 2.37 49.39 -8.99
CA LYS A 315 3.78 49.77 -9.00
C LYS A 315 4.43 49.25 -7.73
N LEU A 316 5.40 48.36 -7.89
CA LEU A 316 6.09 47.69 -6.80
C LEU A 316 7.56 48.10 -6.80
N ALA A 317 8.10 48.29 -5.61
CA ALA A 317 9.54 48.35 -5.38
C ALA A 317 10.01 47.00 -4.82
N LEU A 318 11.17 46.52 -5.29
CA LEU A 318 11.76 45.24 -4.86
C LEU A 318 13.03 45.51 -4.05
N LEU A 319 13.24 44.78 -2.95
CA LEU A 319 14.45 44.83 -2.13
C LEU A 319 14.99 43.44 -1.87
N SER A 320 16.27 43.24 -2.12
CA SER A 320 16.99 42.06 -1.68
C SER A 320 17.40 42.19 -0.20
N SER A 321 17.16 41.16 0.61
CA SER A 321 17.52 41.16 2.04
C SER A 321 19.01 40.90 2.31
N LYS A 322 19.76 40.42 1.30
CA LYS A 322 21.21 40.16 1.35
C LYS A 322 21.89 40.63 0.07
N SER A 323 23.17 41.02 0.17
CA SER A 323 23.96 41.56 -0.93
C SER A 323 24.33 40.56 -2.03
N TRP A 324 24.30 39.26 -1.73
CA TRP A 324 24.57 38.17 -2.69
C TRP A 324 23.35 37.76 -3.52
N VAL A 325 22.21 38.46 -3.35
CA VAL A 325 21.03 38.36 -4.21
C VAL A 325 20.75 39.72 -4.81
N LEU A 326 20.75 39.82 -6.15
CA LEU A 326 20.43 41.06 -6.86
C LEU A 326 19.09 40.92 -7.59
N SER A 327 18.27 41.96 -7.48
CA SER A 327 16.99 42.07 -8.18
C SER A 327 16.80 43.50 -8.71
N PRO A 328 15.97 43.71 -9.74
CA PRO A 328 15.64 45.06 -10.22
C PRO A 328 14.90 45.86 -9.13
N ASN A 329 15.16 47.16 -9.00
CA ASN A 329 14.59 47.95 -7.91
C ASN A 329 13.07 48.21 -8.04
N HIS A 330 12.47 47.99 -9.22
CA HIS A 330 11.06 48.30 -9.49
C HIS A 330 10.42 47.30 -10.45
N LEU A 331 9.11 47.07 -10.29
CA LEU A 331 8.28 46.20 -11.12
C LEU A 331 6.87 46.79 -11.22
N ILE A 332 6.33 46.96 -12.43
CA ILE A 332 4.93 47.36 -12.62
C ILE A 332 4.12 46.13 -13.04
N VAL A 333 3.03 45.82 -12.38
CA VAL A 333 2.26 44.61 -12.66
C VAL A 333 0.86 45.00 -13.11
N TRP A 334 0.44 44.53 -14.28
CA TRP A 334 -0.93 44.62 -14.79
C TRP A 334 -1.56 43.23 -14.84
N ASN A 335 -2.83 43.12 -15.26
CA ASN A 335 -3.47 41.82 -15.49
C ASN A 335 -2.78 41.05 -16.63
N GLY A 336 -1.75 40.28 -16.28
CA GLY A 336 -0.89 39.51 -17.17
C GLY A 336 0.36 39.01 -16.44
N ALA A 337 1.01 37.98 -16.99
CA ALA A 337 2.27 37.49 -16.45
C ALA A 337 3.42 38.43 -16.82
N ARG A 338 4.20 38.88 -15.84
CA ARG A 338 5.40 39.70 -16.04
C ARG A 338 6.63 38.97 -15.50
N GLN A 339 7.70 38.97 -16.29
CA GLN A 339 8.96 38.33 -15.92
C GLN A 339 10.03 39.35 -15.56
N PHE A 340 10.88 38.98 -14.61
CA PHE A 340 12.14 39.67 -14.31
C PHE A 340 13.20 38.67 -13.87
N LYS A 341 14.46 39.10 -13.83
CA LYS A 341 15.60 38.25 -13.48
C LYS A 341 16.07 38.54 -12.06
N VAL A 342 16.40 37.49 -11.31
CA VAL A 342 17.07 37.57 -10.01
C VAL A 342 18.42 36.88 -10.14
N GLU A 343 19.48 37.58 -9.77
CA GLU A 343 20.85 37.07 -9.77
C GLU A 343 21.23 36.62 -8.37
N VAL A 344 21.79 35.41 -8.26
CA VAL A 344 22.26 34.82 -7.01
C VAL A 344 23.74 34.52 -7.16
N GLU A 345 24.56 35.04 -6.24
CA GLU A 345 26.02 34.87 -6.22
C GLU A 345 26.45 33.93 -5.08
N PRO A 346 26.48 32.60 -5.32
CA PRO A 346 26.74 31.61 -4.29
C PRO A 346 28.23 31.33 -4.03
N ARG A 347 29.15 31.74 -4.93
CA ARG A 347 30.55 31.29 -4.94
C ARG A 347 31.37 31.70 -3.70
N ASN A 348 30.98 32.79 -3.05
CA ASN A 348 31.69 33.34 -1.88
C ASN A 348 31.01 32.98 -0.55
N LEU A 349 29.97 32.14 -0.57
CA LEU A 349 29.28 31.71 0.64
C LEU A 349 30.04 30.57 1.32
N PRO A 350 30.22 30.60 2.65
CA PRO A 350 30.86 29.49 3.37
C PRO A 350 29.97 28.23 3.35
N SER A 351 30.50 27.06 3.70
CA SER A 351 29.67 25.84 3.75
C SER A 351 28.53 25.96 4.77
N GLY A 352 27.35 25.41 4.42
CA GLY A 352 26.12 25.52 5.21
C GLY A 352 24.92 26.07 4.43
N VAL A 353 23.82 26.33 5.15
CA VAL A 353 22.56 26.88 4.60
C VAL A 353 22.57 28.40 4.70
N HIS A 354 22.32 29.07 3.58
CA HIS A 354 22.20 30.52 3.46
C HIS A 354 20.81 30.88 2.98
N TYR A 355 20.25 31.93 3.55
CA TYR A 355 18.91 32.40 3.22
C TYR A 355 18.91 33.92 2.99
N ALA A 356 18.24 34.32 1.93
CA ALA A 356 17.92 35.69 1.56
C ALA A 356 16.48 35.74 1.02
N GLU A 357 15.99 36.93 0.72
CA GLU A 357 14.68 37.14 0.12
C GLU A 357 14.72 38.35 -0.81
N VAL A 358 13.91 38.35 -1.87
CA VAL A 358 13.55 39.56 -2.62
C VAL A 358 12.13 39.94 -2.23
N VAL A 359 11.98 41.06 -1.53
CA VAL A 359 10.72 41.53 -0.96
C VAL A 359 10.12 42.60 -1.87
N ALA A 360 8.89 42.43 -2.30
CA ALA A 360 8.15 43.42 -3.07
C ALA A 360 7.21 44.22 -2.15
N TYR A 361 7.09 45.52 -2.33
CA TYR A 361 6.17 46.39 -1.58
C TYR A 361 5.58 47.46 -2.50
N VAL A 362 4.39 47.97 -2.16
CA VAL A 362 3.92 49.23 -2.77
C VAL A 362 4.66 50.37 -2.07
N PRO A 363 5.25 51.32 -2.80
CA PRO A 363 5.79 52.53 -2.18
C PRO A 363 4.73 53.24 -1.32
N ASP A 364 5.15 53.76 -0.15
CA ASP A 364 4.33 54.55 0.78
C ASP A 364 3.13 53.80 1.40
N ASP A 365 3.18 52.48 1.48
CA ASP A 365 2.11 51.61 1.98
C ASP A 365 2.50 50.87 3.28
N GLU A 366 1.71 51.04 4.33
CA GLU A 366 1.95 50.44 5.66
C GLU A 366 1.52 48.95 5.75
N ARG A 367 0.93 48.39 4.69
CA ARG A 367 0.43 47.00 4.69
C ARG A 367 1.53 45.92 4.73
N GLY A 368 2.81 46.32 4.68
CA GLY A 368 3.96 45.42 4.60
C GLY A 368 4.21 44.90 3.18
N PRO A 369 5.07 43.88 3.00
CA PRO A 369 5.39 43.34 1.69
C PRO A 369 4.15 42.89 0.91
N LEU A 370 4.13 42.99 -0.41
CA LEU A 370 3.09 42.39 -1.24
C LEU A 370 3.39 40.91 -1.54
N PHE A 371 4.64 40.60 -1.87
CA PHE A 371 5.15 39.24 -1.99
C PHE A 371 6.65 39.15 -1.62
N ARG A 372 7.16 37.94 -1.37
CA ARG A 372 8.56 37.69 -0.97
C ARG A 372 9.14 36.52 -1.74
N ILE A 373 10.21 36.67 -2.50
CA ILE A 373 10.87 35.55 -3.17
C ILE A 373 12.01 35.08 -2.26
N PRO A 374 11.84 34.05 -1.41
CA PRO A 374 12.95 33.49 -0.65
C PRO A 374 14.05 33.04 -1.60
N VAL A 375 15.31 33.07 -1.16
CA VAL A 375 16.45 32.57 -1.91
C VAL A 375 17.30 31.77 -0.95
N THR A 376 17.40 30.48 -1.19
CA THR A 376 18.08 29.53 -0.33
C THR A 376 19.25 28.95 -1.08
N VAL A 377 20.44 29.01 -0.49
CA VAL A 377 21.65 28.42 -1.06
C VAL A 377 22.24 27.48 -0.02
N VAL A 378 22.37 26.21 -0.35
CA VAL A 378 23.08 25.23 0.47
C VAL A 378 24.43 24.97 -0.18
N VAL A 379 25.49 25.35 0.52
CA VAL A 379 26.87 25.12 0.07
C VAL A 379 27.38 23.86 0.80
N PRO A 380 27.59 22.73 0.10
CA PRO A 380 28.07 21.50 0.73
C PRO A 380 29.55 21.60 1.13
N ASP A 381 29.97 20.82 2.12
CA ASP A 381 31.40 20.64 2.41
C ASP A 381 32.05 19.81 1.30
N GLN A 382 33.11 20.34 0.67
CA GLN A 382 33.87 19.59 -0.32
C GLN A 382 34.78 18.56 0.36
N LEU A 383 34.54 17.27 0.11
CA LEU A 383 35.46 16.20 0.48
C LEU A 383 36.62 16.17 -0.52
N THR A 384 37.84 16.45 -0.05
CA THR A 384 39.05 16.30 -0.88
C THR A 384 39.34 14.82 -1.17
N SER A 385 39.88 14.53 -2.35
CA SER A 385 40.21 13.17 -2.82
C SER A 385 41.18 12.40 -1.92
N GLU A 386 41.92 13.10 -1.04
CA GLU A 386 42.92 12.52 -0.16
C GLU A 386 42.34 11.65 0.98
N LYS A 387 41.06 11.80 1.35
CA LYS A 387 40.45 11.11 2.51
C LYS A 387 39.73 9.78 2.20
N LYS A 388 39.81 9.22 0.98
CA LYS A 388 39.22 7.92 0.59
C LYS A 388 37.74 7.70 1.03
N GLY A 389 36.92 8.75 0.99
CA GLY A 389 35.49 8.69 1.35
C GLY A 389 35.19 8.67 2.87
N LEU A 390 36.18 8.96 3.72
CA LEU A 390 35.97 9.11 5.17
C LEU A 390 35.87 10.60 5.56
N PHE A 391 34.79 10.96 6.22
CA PHE A 391 34.62 12.21 6.93
C PHE A 391 34.63 11.95 8.43
N SER A 392 35.36 12.77 9.19
CA SER A 392 35.43 12.65 10.65
C SER A 392 35.42 14.03 11.29
N VAL A 393 34.59 14.19 12.32
CA VAL A 393 34.55 15.34 13.22
C VAL A 393 34.84 14.80 14.62
N PRO A 394 36.06 15.01 15.14
CA PRO A 394 36.47 14.47 16.44
C PRO A 394 35.61 14.99 17.59
N GLU A 395 35.16 16.24 17.51
CA GLU A 395 34.33 16.88 18.53
C GLU A 395 33.20 17.67 17.88
N LEU A 396 31.99 17.13 17.97
CA LEU A 396 30.75 17.71 17.47
C LEU A 396 29.81 17.97 18.65
N ARG A 397 29.48 19.24 18.86
CA ARG A 397 28.49 19.65 19.86
C ARG A 397 27.09 19.66 19.26
N LEU A 398 26.18 18.90 19.86
CA LEU A 398 24.75 18.93 19.63
C LEU A 398 24.09 19.84 20.68
N GLU A 399 23.57 20.97 20.23
CA GLU A 399 22.85 21.91 21.09
C GLU A 399 21.42 21.41 21.34
N LYS A 400 20.96 21.46 22.59
CA LYS A 400 19.65 20.94 23.04
C LYS A 400 18.41 21.60 22.40
N ASP A 401 18.57 22.78 21.83
CA ASP A 401 17.48 23.58 21.26
C ASP A 401 17.57 23.69 19.74
N PHE A 402 18.66 23.19 19.13
CA PHE A 402 18.91 23.33 17.70
C PHE A 402 19.21 22.00 17.03
N VAL A 403 18.96 21.98 15.74
CA VAL A 403 19.21 20.83 14.89
C VAL A 403 20.56 21.02 14.21
N LYS A 404 21.48 20.06 14.36
CA LYS A 404 22.76 20.10 13.65
C LYS A 404 22.60 19.48 12.27
N ARG A 405 22.88 20.25 11.23
CA ARG A 405 22.81 19.81 9.83
C ARG A 405 24.20 19.80 9.22
N LEU A 406 24.52 18.74 8.50
CA LEU A 406 25.74 18.58 7.72
C LEU A 406 25.34 18.13 6.32
N PHE A 407 25.95 18.70 5.29
CA PHE A 407 25.64 18.36 3.90
C PHE A 407 26.84 17.71 3.25
N PHE A 408 26.65 16.48 2.78
CA PHE A 408 27.67 15.69 2.13
C PHE A 408 27.39 15.57 0.64
N HIS A 409 28.33 15.96 -0.20
CA HIS A 409 28.31 15.52 -1.58
C HIS A 409 28.67 14.03 -1.61
N VAL A 410 27.68 13.17 -1.86
CA VAL A 410 27.89 11.73 -1.87
C VAL A 410 28.73 11.39 -3.11
N PRO A 411 29.88 10.72 -2.98
CA PRO A 411 30.69 10.34 -4.14
C PRO A 411 29.85 9.54 -5.15
N LYS A 412 30.06 9.77 -6.45
CA LYS A 412 29.22 9.22 -7.53
C LYS A 412 29.07 7.70 -7.48
N GLU A 413 30.08 7.01 -6.99
CA GLU A 413 30.16 5.56 -6.94
C GLU A 413 29.61 4.98 -5.62
N ALA A 414 29.34 5.80 -4.60
CA ALA A 414 28.89 5.31 -3.30
C ALA A 414 27.47 4.73 -3.38
N SER A 415 27.30 3.59 -2.69
CA SER A 415 26.02 2.85 -2.59
C SER A 415 25.47 2.84 -1.17
N TRP A 416 26.33 2.99 -0.16
CA TRP A 416 25.92 3.20 1.23
C TRP A 416 26.99 3.96 2.00
N ALA A 417 26.68 4.35 3.24
CA ALA A 417 27.64 4.89 4.18
C ALA A 417 27.51 4.24 5.56
N ASP A 418 28.63 4.02 6.24
CA ASP A 418 28.67 3.67 7.65
C ASP A 418 28.76 4.99 8.45
N LEU A 419 27.74 5.26 9.26
CA LEU A 419 27.70 6.40 10.17
C LEU A 419 28.01 5.92 11.58
N LYS A 420 29.10 6.41 12.16
CA LYS A 420 29.51 6.08 13.52
C LYS A 420 29.45 7.32 14.41
N LEU A 421 28.74 7.19 15.53
CA LEU A 421 28.75 8.15 16.63
C LEU A 421 29.53 7.50 17.78
N SER A 422 30.55 8.16 18.31
CA SER A 422 31.37 7.63 19.41
C SER A 422 31.81 8.74 20.37
N ASN A 423 32.46 8.38 21.47
CA ASN A 423 32.92 9.33 22.51
C ASN A 423 31.80 10.27 22.95
N ILE A 424 30.58 9.73 23.11
CA ILE A 424 29.42 10.53 23.48
C ILE A 424 29.58 10.97 24.93
N VAL A 425 29.63 12.27 25.16
CA VAL A 425 29.67 12.87 26.49
C VAL A 425 28.28 13.41 26.82
N CYS A 426 27.61 12.73 27.75
CA CYS A 426 26.28 13.12 28.24
C CYS A 426 26.13 12.75 29.73
N GLU A 427 25.46 13.59 30.52
CA GLU A 427 25.29 13.35 31.96
C GLU A 427 24.26 12.27 32.29
N SER A 428 23.29 12.06 31.40
CA SER A 428 22.24 11.06 31.54
C SER A 428 21.96 10.43 30.19
N LYS A 429 21.32 9.25 30.23
CA LYS A 429 20.83 8.57 29.03
C LYS A 429 19.93 9.52 28.24
N THR A 430 20.26 9.73 26.97
CA THR A 430 19.57 10.67 26.07
C THR A 430 19.24 10.00 24.74
N CYS A 431 18.39 10.63 23.94
CA CYS A 431 18.01 10.14 22.62
C CYS A 431 18.49 11.09 21.53
N ILE A 432 19.34 10.57 20.64
CA ILE A 432 19.82 11.28 19.45
C ILE A 432 19.01 10.77 18.27
N THR A 433 18.31 11.66 17.59
CA THR A 433 17.67 11.36 16.31
C THR A 433 18.68 11.62 15.19
N VAL A 434 18.91 10.59 14.38
CA VAL A 434 19.66 10.67 13.14
C VAL A 434 18.65 10.62 12.00
N HIS A 435 18.68 11.61 11.13
CA HIS A 435 17.83 11.66 9.96
C HIS A 435 18.64 12.09 8.74
N THR A 436 18.72 11.23 7.72
CA THR A 436 19.30 11.60 6.43
C THR A 436 18.25 11.65 5.32
N VAL A 437 18.39 12.62 4.42
CA VAL A 437 17.51 12.80 3.26
C VAL A 437 18.32 13.17 2.03
N GLN A 438 18.05 12.49 0.91
CA GLN A 438 18.47 12.87 -0.43
C GLN A 438 17.24 13.16 -1.29
N ILE A 439 17.22 14.32 -1.96
CA ILE A 439 16.14 14.67 -2.88
C ILE A 439 16.55 14.23 -4.28
N ILE A 440 15.82 13.25 -4.82
CA ILE A 440 16.04 12.71 -6.16
C ILE A 440 14.90 13.17 -7.06
N PRO A 441 15.18 13.80 -8.22
CA PRO A 441 14.14 14.29 -9.12
C PRO A 441 13.11 13.20 -9.47
N GLY A 442 11.83 13.53 -9.31
CA GLY A 442 10.71 12.64 -9.60
C GLY A 442 10.43 11.56 -8.55
N ARG A 443 11.11 11.60 -7.40
CA ARG A 443 10.91 10.66 -6.28
C ARG A 443 10.45 11.37 -5.02
N SER A 444 9.70 10.65 -4.19
CA SER A 444 9.35 11.13 -2.86
C SER A 444 10.57 11.14 -1.94
N PHE A 445 10.66 12.09 -1.00
CA PHE A 445 11.76 12.12 -0.02
C PHE A 445 11.84 10.82 0.79
N ARG A 446 10.71 10.13 0.99
CA ARG A 446 10.64 8.85 1.71
C ARG A 446 11.38 7.70 1.03
N GLU A 447 11.59 7.77 -0.29
CA GLU A 447 12.33 6.73 -1.00
C GLU A 447 13.83 6.75 -0.70
N ASN A 448 14.34 7.89 -0.24
CA ASN A 448 15.76 8.13 -0.04
C ASN A 448 16.04 8.78 1.34
N GLU A 449 15.24 8.43 2.35
CA GLU A 449 15.45 8.82 3.74
C GLU A 449 16.02 7.67 4.59
N ASN A 450 16.80 8.01 5.61
CA ASN A 450 17.12 7.09 6.71
C ASN A 450 16.87 7.81 8.03
N LYS A 451 15.94 7.32 8.85
CA LYS A 451 15.62 7.90 10.16
C LYS A 451 15.74 6.86 11.26
N GLU A 452 16.63 7.09 12.22
CA GLU A 452 16.86 6.20 13.34
C GLU A 452 16.99 7.02 14.65
N GLN A 453 16.45 6.49 15.73
CA GLN A 453 16.61 7.04 17.08
C GLN A 453 17.60 6.19 17.85
N ILE A 454 18.71 6.80 18.27
CA ILE A 454 19.74 6.16 19.07
C ILE A 454 19.54 6.53 20.53
N SER A 455 19.48 5.52 21.38
CA SER A 455 19.66 5.71 22.81
C SER A 455 21.14 5.86 23.11
N ALA A 456 21.56 7.05 23.51
CA ALA A 456 22.94 7.41 23.77
C ALA A 456 23.24 7.41 25.28
N GLU A 457 24.41 6.89 25.65
CA GLU A 457 24.92 6.80 27.01
C GLU A 457 26.35 7.34 27.05
N ASN A 458 26.83 7.74 28.23
CA ASN A 458 28.15 8.35 28.38
C ASN A 458 29.26 7.37 27.98
N ASN A 459 30.23 7.84 27.19
CA ASN A 459 31.26 7.04 26.50
C ASN A 459 30.70 5.94 25.57
N GLY A 460 29.43 6.01 25.18
CA GLY A 460 28.79 5.09 24.27
C GLY A 460 29.28 5.23 22.82
N SER A 461 29.01 4.20 22.01
CA SER A 461 29.17 4.25 20.56
C SER A 461 28.00 3.60 19.85
N SER A 462 27.71 4.02 18.62
CA SER A 462 26.64 3.50 17.79
C SER A 462 27.01 3.59 16.33
N GLU A 463 26.61 2.57 15.57
CA GLU A 463 26.87 2.48 14.13
C GLU A 463 25.57 2.24 13.37
N ILE A 464 25.31 3.11 12.40
CA ILE A 464 24.15 3.11 11.52
C ILE A 464 24.62 2.91 10.09
N ILE A 465 23.92 2.05 9.35
CA ILE A 465 24.11 1.92 7.90
C ILE A 465 23.12 2.84 7.20
N LEU A 466 23.61 3.69 6.30
CA LEU A 466 22.80 4.63 5.52
C LEU A 466 22.78 4.16 4.06
N SER A 467 21.60 3.93 3.48
CA SER A 467 21.49 3.78 2.02
C SER A 467 21.69 5.15 1.38
N VAL A 468 22.55 5.25 0.36
CA VAL A 468 22.84 6.53 -0.32
C VAL A 468 22.83 6.38 -1.84
N VAL A 469 22.49 7.47 -2.52
CA VAL A 469 22.58 7.59 -3.98
C VAL A 469 23.78 8.45 -4.33
N GLY A 470 24.77 7.86 -5.00
CA GLY A 470 25.96 8.57 -5.44
C GLY A 470 25.67 9.74 -6.37
N GLY A 471 26.43 10.82 -6.22
CA GLY A 471 26.35 12.04 -7.06
C GLY A 471 25.31 13.06 -6.61
N TYR A 472 24.47 12.72 -5.63
CA TYR A 472 23.49 13.62 -5.04
C TYR A 472 23.91 14.06 -3.64
N THR A 473 23.48 15.25 -3.22
CA THR A 473 23.78 15.78 -1.89
C THR A 473 22.93 15.11 -0.81
N MET A 474 23.57 14.52 0.20
CA MET A 474 22.92 13.97 1.40
C MET A 474 22.94 14.98 2.53
N GLU A 475 21.77 15.31 3.07
CA GLU A 475 21.67 15.97 4.37
C GLU A 475 21.81 14.91 5.47
N LEU A 476 22.70 15.13 6.44
CA LEU A 476 22.73 14.43 7.72
C LEU A 476 22.29 15.38 8.81
N CYS A 477 21.16 15.06 9.41
CA CYS A 477 20.54 15.83 10.46
C CYS A 477 20.64 15.07 11.78
N LEU A 478 21.27 15.70 12.78
CA LEU A 478 21.40 15.19 14.14
C LEU A 478 20.65 16.13 15.09
N SER A 479 19.72 15.59 15.88
CA SER A 479 19.00 16.37 16.87
C SER A 479 18.79 15.60 18.16
N LEU A 480 18.92 16.30 19.30
CA LEU A 480 18.44 15.79 20.58
C LEU A 480 16.91 15.82 20.61
N TYR A 481 16.30 14.97 21.44
CA TYR A 481 14.85 15.02 21.61
C TYR A 481 14.43 16.38 22.20
N TRP A 482 13.26 16.90 21.81
CA TRP A 482 12.86 18.29 22.12
C TRP A 482 12.84 18.61 23.63
N SER A 483 12.63 17.59 24.48
CA SER A 483 12.60 17.73 25.94
C SER A 483 13.97 17.69 26.60
N GLU A 484 15.05 17.48 25.84
CA GLU A 484 16.42 17.41 26.37
C GLU A 484 16.86 18.76 26.96
N LEU A 485 17.53 18.71 28.12
CA LEU A 485 17.87 19.91 28.91
C LEU A 485 19.35 20.31 28.79
N ARG A 486 20.19 19.43 28.24
CA ARG A 486 21.64 19.62 28.14
C ARG A 486 22.16 19.32 26.76
N ASP A 487 23.25 19.98 26.41
CA ASP A 487 23.95 19.71 25.17
C ASP A 487 24.70 18.38 25.28
N VAL A 488 24.98 17.77 24.13
CA VAL A 488 25.72 16.51 24.04
C VAL A 488 26.90 16.73 23.10
N THR A 489 28.09 16.30 23.51
CA THR A 489 29.27 16.31 22.64
C THR A 489 29.56 14.88 22.19
N LEU A 490 29.93 14.69 20.93
CA LEU A 490 30.28 13.38 20.38
C LEU A 490 31.30 13.49 19.26
N SER A 491 31.95 12.38 18.92
CA SER A 491 32.71 12.21 17.68
C SER A 491 31.82 11.62 16.59
N LEU A 492 31.89 12.17 15.40
CA LEU A 492 31.12 11.74 14.22
C LEU A 492 32.08 11.22 13.14
N GLU A 493 31.83 10.02 12.62
CA GLU A 493 32.50 9.50 11.43
C GLU A 493 31.46 9.07 10.39
N VAL A 494 31.64 9.50 9.14
CA VAL A 494 30.83 9.05 8.00
C VAL A 494 31.76 8.45 6.98
N LEU A 495 31.59 7.15 6.72
CA LEU A 495 32.40 6.40 5.80
C LEU A 495 31.57 5.95 4.60
N PHE A 496 31.80 6.56 3.43
CA PHE A 496 31.17 6.13 2.19
C PHE A 496 31.80 4.83 1.65
N ARG A 497 30.94 3.93 1.20
CA ARG A 497 31.32 2.65 0.62
C ARG A 497 30.64 2.41 -0.73
N CYS A 498 31.31 1.63 -1.56
CA CYS A 498 30.91 1.36 -2.92
C CYS A 498 31.07 -0.12 -3.22
N VAL A 499 29.96 -0.76 -3.58
CA VAL A 499 29.98 -2.01 -4.36
C VAL A 499 28.95 -1.84 -5.46
N HIS A 500 29.42 -1.51 -6.65
CA HIS A 500 28.56 -1.19 -7.79
C HIS A 500 28.52 -2.35 -8.79
N PRO A 501 27.41 -3.11 -8.85
CA PRO A 501 27.19 -4.05 -9.93
C PRO A 501 26.73 -3.34 -11.20
N SER A 502 27.29 -3.76 -12.33
CA SER A 502 26.86 -3.40 -13.67
C SER A 502 26.44 -4.68 -14.42
N PRO A 503 25.15 -4.84 -14.77
CA PRO A 503 24.04 -3.92 -14.50
C PRO A 503 23.57 -3.96 -13.02
N SER A 504 22.95 -2.87 -12.54
CA SER A 504 22.37 -2.76 -11.19
C SER A 504 20.99 -3.42 -11.05
N CYS A 505 20.35 -3.74 -12.17
CA CYS A 505 19.22 -4.66 -12.26
C CYS A 505 19.61 -5.80 -13.20
N LEU A 506 19.76 -7.00 -12.66
CA LEU A 506 20.20 -8.15 -13.45
C LEU A 506 18.99 -8.91 -13.98
N THR A 507 18.88 -9.03 -15.29
CA THR A 507 17.91 -9.91 -15.95
C THR A 507 18.61 -11.18 -16.43
N PHE A 508 18.18 -12.34 -15.94
CA PHE A 508 18.73 -13.64 -16.29
C PHE A 508 17.66 -14.48 -16.99
N ASN A 509 17.85 -14.74 -18.28
CA ASN A 509 17.06 -15.71 -19.03
C ASN A 509 17.61 -17.13 -18.82
N SER A 510 16.77 -18.04 -18.34
CA SER A 510 17.20 -19.42 -18.05
C SER A 510 17.76 -20.15 -19.27
N SER A 511 17.27 -19.85 -20.49
CA SER A 511 17.74 -20.46 -21.74
C SER A 511 19.21 -20.18 -22.06
N ASN A 512 19.80 -19.12 -21.51
CA ASN A 512 21.20 -18.79 -21.73
C ASN A 512 22.16 -19.69 -20.93
N MET A 513 21.66 -20.50 -19.99
CA MET A 513 22.40 -21.39 -19.08
C MET A 513 23.35 -20.68 -18.09
N TRP A 514 23.78 -19.46 -18.41
CA TRP A 514 24.61 -18.64 -17.56
C TRP A 514 24.39 -17.15 -17.85
N THR A 515 24.77 -16.30 -16.89
CA THR A 515 24.90 -14.85 -17.08
C THR A 515 26.08 -14.35 -16.26
N SER A 516 26.42 -13.07 -16.38
CA SER A 516 27.47 -12.46 -15.57
C SER A 516 27.10 -11.06 -15.12
N VAL A 517 27.68 -10.65 -13.99
CA VAL A 517 27.60 -9.28 -13.49
C VAL A 517 29.01 -8.79 -13.16
N ASP A 518 29.32 -7.59 -13.61
CA ASP A 518 30.58 -6.93 -13.34
C ASP A 518 30.43 -6.11 -12.07
N VAL A 519 31.33 -6.30 -11.11
CA VAL A 519 31.26 -5.63 -9.82
C VAL A 519 32.54 -4.85 -9.61
N THR A 520 32.38 -3.54 -9.43
CA THR A 520 33.51 -2.63 -9.23
C THR A 520 33.40 -2.03 -7.83
N GLY A 521 34.52 -2.05 -7.10
CA GLY A 521 34.72 -1.22 -5.91
C GLY A 521 35.64 -0.05 -6.28
N PHE A 522 35.42 1.14 -5.74
CA PHE A 522 36.16 2.34 -6.18
C PHE A 522 37.08 2.95 -5.12
N MET A 523 36.65 3.01 -3.85
CA MET A 523 37.33 3.84 -2.83
C MET A 523 38.42 3.12 -2.03
N ARG A 524 38.30 1.80 -1.88
CA ARG A 524 39.15 0.95 -1.04
C ARG A 524 39.02 -0.51 -1.43
N GLU A 525 39.92 -1.33 -0.91
CA GLU A 525 39.73 -2.77 -0.96
C GLU A 525 38.49 -3.14 -0.14
N GLU A 526 37.55 -3.82 -0.78
CA GLU A 526 36.29 -4.23 -0.16
C GLU A 526 36.17 -5.76 -0.28
N GLU A 527 35.81 -6.41 0.82
CA GLU A 527 35.48 -7.82 0.80
C GLU A 527 34.01 -7.98 0.42
N VAL A 528 33.76 -8.65 -0.69
CA VAL A 528 32.42 -8.94 -1.18
C VAL A 528 32.03 -10.40 -1.00
N PHE A 529 30.76 -10.61 -0.68
CA PHE A 529 30.11 -11.88 -0.43
C PHE A 529 28.90 -11.97 -1.37
N PRO A 530 29.10 -12.39 -2.63
CA PRO A 530 28.03 -12.39 -3.64
C PRO A 530 26.92 -13.37 -3.27
N GLU A 531 25.70 -12.86 -3.16
CA GLU A 531 24.50 -13.63 -2.81
C GLU A 531 23.34 -13.22 -3.74
N PHE A 532 22.79 -14.18 -4.48
CA PHE A 532 21.72 -13.96 -5.46
C PHE A 532 20.53 -14.84 -5.10
N LYS A 533 19.40 -14.23 -4.72
CA LYS A 533 18.23 -14.92 -4.22
C LYS A 533 16.97 -14.51 -4.97
N LEU A 534 16.19 -15.51 -5.40
CA LEU A 534 14.83 -15.35 -5.92
C LEU A 534 13.85 -15.70 -4.80
N THR A 535 12.89 -14.81 -4.57
CA THR A 535 11.98 -14.87 -3.40
C THR A 535 10.52 -14.82 -3.79
N HIS A 536 10.20 -14.29 -4.96
CA HIS A 536 8.83 -14.11 -5.42
C HIS A 536 8.64 -14.64 -6.83
N ARG A 537 7.43 -15.10 -7.10
CA ARG A 537 6.87 -15.37 -8.42
C ARG A 537 6.06 -14.15 -8.86
N ILE A 538 6.34 -13.62 -10.03
CA ILE A 538 5.64 -12.46 -10.62
C ILE A 538 4.79 -12.93 -11.78
N VAL A 539 3.47 -12.73 -11.66
CA VAL A 539 2.48 -13.14 -12.66
C VAL A 539 1.74 -11.91 -13.16
N TYR A 540 1.75 -11.70 -14.47
CA TYR A 540 0.94 -10.66 -15.10
C TYR A 540 -0.41 -11.23 -15.54
N LYS A 541 -1.50 -10.59 -15.13
CA LYS A 541 -2.85 -10.95 -15.58
C LYS A 541 -3.51 -9.76 -16.26
N ARG A 542 -4.03 -9.98 -17.46
CA ARG A 542 -4.92 -9.03 -18.12
C ARG A 542 -6.33 -9.10 -17.48
N PRO A 543 -7.12 -8.02 -17.56
CA PRO A 543 -8.49 -8.06 -17.07
C PRO A 543 -9.32 -9.07 -17.86
N THR A 544 -10.14 -9.82 -17.13
CA THR A 544 -11.11 -10.80 -17.67
C THR A 544 -12.38 -10.10 -18.15
N SER A 545 -12.72 -8.98 -17.52
CA SER A 545 -13.79 -8.08 -17.92
C SER A 545 -13.52 -6.67 -17.41
N HIS A 546 -14.14 -5.69 -18.06
CA HIS A 546 -14.13 -4.30 -17.64
C HIS A 546 -15.51 -3.68 -17.81
N LYS A 547 -15.87 -2.73 -16.94
CA LYS A 547 -17.11 -1.96 -17.05
C LYS A 547 -16.85 -0.50 -16.73
N ILE A 548 -17.27 0.41 -17.61
CA ILE A 548 -17.28 1.85 -17.35
C ILE A 548 -18.72 2.26 -17.09
N SER A 549 -18.96 3.01 -16.02
CA SER A 549 -20.28 3.52 -15.65
C SER A 549 -20.16 4.84 -14.88
N PRO A 550 -21.16 5.74 -14.95
CA PRO A 550 -21.22 6.86 -14.03
C PRO A 550 -21.34 6.37 -12.58
N LEU A 551 -20.80 7.14 -11.64
CA LEU A 551 -21.06 6.94 -10.21
C LEU A 551 -22.37 7.63 -9.80
N GLY A 552 -22.82 7.40 -8.57
CA GLY A 552 -24.08 7.91 -8.05
C GLY A 552 -24.08 9.41 -7.73
N SER A 553 -25.17 9.87 -7.11
CA SER A 553 -25.44 11.27 -6.80
C SER A 553 -24.40 11.93 -5.88
N ARG A 554 -23.72 11.15 -5.04
CA ARG A 554 -22.65 11.64 -4.14
C ARG A 554 -21.32 11.91 -4.87
N ASP A 555 -21.14 11.37 -6.07
CA ASP A 555 -19.88 11.32 -6.80
C ASP A 555 -19.88 12.33 -7.96
N VAL A 556 -20.28 13.56 -7.63
CA VAL A 556 -20.31 14.72 -8.52
C VAL A 556 -19.36 15.78 -7.95
N LEU A 557 -18.50 16.33 -8.81
CA LEU A 557 -17.59 17.40 -8.41
C LEU A 557 -18.40 18.66 -8.04
N PRO A 558 -17.86 19.55 -7.18
CA PRO A 558 -18.53 20.81 -6.83
C PRO A 558 -18.95 21.67 -8.03
N SER A 559 -18.27 21.50 -9.17
CA SER A 559 -18.57 22.16 -10.43
C SER A 559 -19.81 21.60 -11.17
N GLY A 560 -20.43 20.53 -10.65
CA GLY A 560 -21.52 19.80 -11.31
C GLY A 560 -21.06 18.71 -12.27
N VAL A 561 -19.74 18.47 -12.39
CA VAL A 561 -19.19 17.46 -13.30
C VAL A 561 -19.30 16.06 -12.69
N GLN A 562 -19.95 15.15 -13.40
CA GLN A 562 -20.10 13.74 -13.02
C GLN A 562 -18.75 13.00 -13.00
N ILE A 563 -18.49 12.21 -11.95
CA ILE A 563 -17.38 11.27 -11.89
C ILE A 563 -17.83 9.91 -12.42
N TYR A 564 -16.99 9.28 -13.23
CA TYR A 564 -17.18 7.93 -13.76
C TYR A 564 -16.21 6.96 -13.09
N GLN A 565 -16.60 5.69 -13.03
CA GLN A 565 -15.76 4.58 -12.62
C GLN A 565 -15.47 3.64 -13.78
N LEU A 566 -14.25 3.11 -13.82
CA LEU A 566 -13.86 1.91 -14.55
C LEU A 566 -13.63 0.81 -13.50
N VAL A 567 -14.34 -0.31 -13.63
CA VAL A 567 -14.11 -1.49 -12.81
C VAL A 567 -13.49 -2.59 -13.67
N LEU A 568 -12.28 -3.00 -13.32
CA LEU A 568 -11.51 -4.08 -13.95
C LEU A 568 -11.57 -5.32 -13.05
N SER A 569 -11.92 -6.48 -13.63
CA SER A 569 -11.98 -7.76 -12.90
C SER A 569 -10.88 -8.70 -13.38
N TYR A 570 -10.10 -9.27 -12.46
CA TYR A 570 -9.02 -10.20 -12.73
C TYR A 570 -9.29 -11.51 -12.00
N MET A 571 -9.07 -12.64 -12.67
CA MET A 571 -9.15 -13.96 -12.05
C MET A 571 -7.75 -14.56 -11.92
N PHE A 572 -7.43 -15.11 -10.75
CA PHE A 572 -6.19 -15.82 -10.51
C PHE A 572 -6.38 -16.97 -9.52
N GLN A 573 -5.58 -18.02 -9.68
CA GLN A 573 -5.63 -19.22 -8.86
C GLN A 573 -4.35 -19.35 -8.03
N LEU A 574 -4.50 -19.75 -6.77
CA LEU A 574 -3.40 -20.11 -5.89
C LEU A 574 -3.42 -21.62 -5.61
N ASN A 575 -2.31 -22.30 -5.90
CA ASN A 575 -2.19 -23.75 -5.69
C ASN A 575 -1.77 -24.13 -4.27
N GLN A 576 -1.31 -23.15 -3.50
CA GLN A 576 -0.88 -23.28 -2.11
C GLN A 576 -1.08 -21.95 -1.38
N THR A 577 -1.18 -21.99 -0.06
CA THR A 577 -1.22 -20.80 0.77
C THR A 577 0.07 -19.99 0.61
N THR A 578 -0.03 -18.70 0.29
CA THR A 578 1.12 -17.81 0.13
C THR A 578 0.78 -16.35 0.42
N GLU A 579 1.81 -15.54 0.68
CA GLU A 579 1.71 -14.09 0.72
C GLU A 579 1.59 -13.54 -0.70
N VAL A 580 0.55 -12.74 -0.93
CA VAL A 580 0.24 -12.13 -2.21
C VAL A 580 0.20 -10.61 -2.06
N ARG A 581 0.73 -9.93 -3.08
CA ARG A 581 0.70 -8.47 -3.20
C ARG A 581 0.32 -8.07 -4.63
N PRO A 582 -0.92 -7.62 -4.85
CA PRO A 582 -1.34 -6.99 -6.10
C PRO A 582 -0.66 -5.64 -6.32
N GLU A 583 -0.25 -5.37 -7.55
CA GLU A 583 0.37 -4.11 -7.95
C GLU A 583 -0.11 -3.70 -9.35
N PHE A 584 -0.35 -2.40 -9.53
CA PHE A 584 -0.70 -1.76 -10.79
C PHE A 584 0.39 -0.71 -11.10
N PRO A 585 1.44 -1.10 -11.85
CA PRO A 585 2.68 -0.32 -11.95
C PRO A 585 2.52 1.14 -12.40
N LEU A 586 1.43 1.47 -13.09
CA LEU A 586 1.16 2.84 -13.58
C LEU A 586 0.78 3.81 -12.46
N MET A 587 0.15 3.34 -11.38
CA MET A 587 -0.54 4.21 -10.41
C MET A 587 -0.40 3.79 -8.94
N SER A 588 0.12 2.58 -8.68
CA SER A 588 0.22 2.04 -7.33
C SER A 588 1.12 2.82 -6.38
N ASP A 589 1.96 3.73 -6.86
CA ASP A 589 2.83 4.55 -6.01
C ASP A 589 2.32 5.99 -5.84
N LEU A 590 1.19 6.36 -6.46
CA LEU A 590 0.67 7.74 -6.49
C LEU A 590 -0.64 7.86 -5.72
N LEU A 591 -0.77 8.85 -4.84
CA LEU A 591 -2.00 9.13 -4.08
C LEU A 591 -2.56 10.52 -4.42
N TYR A 592 -1.86 11.56 -3.99
CA TYR A 592 -2.28 12.95 -4.17
C TYR A 592 -2.02 13.43 -5.59
N GLU A 593 -0.86 13.05 -6.11
CA GLU A 593 -0.33 13.43 -7.40
C GLU A 593 -0.87 12.59 -8.57
N ASN A 594 -1.76 11.66 -8.25
CA ASN A 594 -2.40 10.79 -9.22
C ASN A 594 -3.36 11.60 -10.11
N PRO A 595 -3.25 11.51 -11.45
CA PRO A 595 -4.21 12.18 -12.34
C PRO A 595 -5.61 11.56 -12.29
N TYR A 596 -5.76 10.36 -11.73
CA TYR A 596 -7.05 9.72 -11.52
C TYR A 596 -7.64 10.11 -10.16
N SER A 597 -8.94 10.39 -10.14
CA SER A 597 -9.70 10.82 -8.95
C SER A 597 -9.95 9.71 -7.91
N GLY A 598 -9.44 8.50 -8.13
CA GLY A 598 -9.62 7.38 -7.21
C GLY A 598 -9.04 6.10 -7.79
N GLN A 599 -8.43 5.30 -6.92
CA GLN A 599 -8.14 3.90 -7.19
C GLN A 599 -8.46 3.11 -5.92
N LEU A 600 -8.92 1.87 -6.07
CA LEU A 600 -9.09 0.94 -4.95
C LEU A 600 -9.24 -0.46 -5.54
N TRP A 601 -8.47 -1.42 -5.05
CA TRP A 601 -8.67 -2.82 -5.41
C TRP A 601 -9.13 -3.65 -4.21
N MET A 602 -9.94 -4.67 -4.49
CA MET A 602 -10.41 -5.63 -3.50
C MET A 602 -10.24 -7.05 -4.03
N VAL A 603 -9.78 -7.96 -3.18
CA VAL A 603 -9.67 -9.39 -3.47
C VAL A 603 -10.82 -10.11 -2.80
N PHE A 604 -11.49 -10.95 -3.59
CA PHE A 604 -12.55 -11.84 -3.16
C PHE A 604 -12.17 -13.26 -3.49
N ASN A 605 -12.68 -14.22 -2.72
CA ASN A 605 -12.70 -15.58 -3.21
C ASN A 605 -13.85 -15.77 -4.22
N CYS A 606 -13.86 -16.95 -4.79
CA CYS A 606 -14.87 -17.50 -5.66
C CYS A 606 -16.31 -17.55 -5.10
N ASN A 607 -16.50 -17.43 -3.77
CA ASN A 607 -17.80 -17.29 -3.10
C ASN A 607 -18.19 -15.81 -2.88
N LYS A 608 -17.48 -14.86 -3.51
CA LYS A 608 -17.61 -13.41 -3.34
C LYS A 608 -17.27 -12.90 -1.93
N GLN A 609 -16.70 -13.74 -1.07
CA GLN A 609 -16.25 -13.36 0.26
C GLN A 609 -15.07 -12.40 0.16
N TYR A 610 -15.18 -11.23 0.78
CA TYR A 610 -14.08 -10.26 0.88
C TYR A 610 -12.89 -10.83 1.65
N LYS A 611 -11.68 -10.65 1.12
CA LYS A 611 -10.43 -11.12 1.74
C LYS A 611 -9.51 -9.97 2.14
N CYS A 612 -9.25 -9.04 1.23
CA CYS A 612 -8.43 -7.86 1.49
C CYS A 612 -8.67 -6.77 0.45
N ALA A 613 -8.12 -5.59 0.72
CA ALA A 613 -8.12 -4.45 -0.19
C ALA A 613 -6.75 -3.76 -0.16
N GLY A 614 -6.53 -2.92 -1.16
CA GLY A 614 -5.39 -2.01 -1.19
C GLY A 614 -5.62 -0.86 -2.18
N ASP A 615 -4.78 0.15 -2.05
CA ASP A 615 -4.82 1.42 -2.80
C ASP A 615 -3.36 1.81 -3.14
N SER A 616 -3.03 3.10 -3.13
CA SER A 616 -1.69 3.67 -3.26
C SER A 616 -0.70 3.08 -2.25
N TYR A 617 0.57 3.08 -2.64
CA TYR A 617 1.70 2.48 -1.94
C TYR A 617 1.56 0.96 -1.75
N SER A 618 1.36 0.24 -2.86
CA SER A 618 1.05 -1.22 -2.88
C SER A 618 1.91 -2.10 -1.96
N ARG A 619 3.16 -1.71 -1.68
CA ARG A 619 4.10 -2.41 -0.79
C ARG A 619 3.56 -2.64 0.62
N GLN A 620 2.64 -1.80 1.11
CA GLN A 620 2.04 -1.95 2.43
C GLN A 620 0.91 -3.00 2.49
N TYR A 621 0.40 -3.46 1.34
CA TYR A 621 -0.73 -4.39 1.25
C TYR A 621 -0.30 -5.80 0.84
N THR A 622 0.41 -6.47 1.73
CA THR A 622 0.72 -7.91 1.58
C THR A 622 -0.23 -8.72 2.44
N THR A 623 -0.93 -9.69 1.85
CA THR A 623 -1.89 -10.53 2.56
C THR A 623 -1.60 -12.00 2.31
N LYS A 624 -1.69 -12.82 3.37
CA LYS A 624 -1.61 -14.28 3.24
C LYS A 624 -2.97 -14.80 2.75
N LEU A 625 -2.97 -15.45 1.59
CA LEU A 625 -4.13 -16.04 0.96
C LEU A 625 -3.95 -17.55 0.86
N ASP A 626 -5.03 -18.31 1.11
CA ASP A 626 -5.02 -19.77 1.03
C ASP A 626 -5.15 -20.27 -0.40
N LYS A 627 -4.94 -21.58 -0.59
CA LYS A 627 -5.21 -22.26 -1.86
C LYS A 627 -6.69 -22.10 -2.23
N ASP A 628 -6.98 -21.28 -3.23
CA ASP A 628 -8.34 -21.03 -3.74
C ASP A 628 -8.26 -20.29 -5.10
N ASP A 629 -9.41 -20.12 -5.73
CA ASP A 629 -9.62 -19.24 -6.87
C ASP A 629 -10.10 -17.86 -6.37
N TYR A 630 -9.45 -16.81 -6.87
CA TYR A 630 -9.69 -15.44 -6.44
C TYR A 630 -10.12 -14.55 -7.60
N ILE A 631 -10.95 -13.58 -7.25
CA ILE A 631 -11.39 -12.49 -8.11
C ILE A 631 -10.87 -11.20 -7.50
N LEU A 632 -9.98 -10.50 -8.20
CA LEU A 632 -9.59 -9.14 -7.84
C LEU A 632 -10.41 -8.14 -8.67
N ARG A 633 -11.01 -7.17 -8.01
CA ARG A 633 -11.69 -6.04 -8.67
C ARG A 633 -10.94 -4.76 -8.37
N LEU A 634 -10.52 -4.03 -9.39
CA LEU A 634 -9.93 -2.69 -9.29
C LEU A 634 -10.94 -1.66 -9.79
N GLN A 635 -11.23 -0.64 -8.99
CA GLN A 635 -11.93 0.55 -9.42
C GLN A 635 -10.91 1.66 -9.70
N VAL A 636 -11.09 2.36 -10.82
CA VAL A 636 -10.40 3.62 -11.14
C VAL A 636 -11.44 4.68 -11.47
N CYS A 637 -11.33 5.87 -10.87
CA CYS A 637 -12.31 6.95 -11.03
C CYS A 637 -11.73 8.12 -11.83
N HIS A 638 -12.51 8.73 -12.72
CA HIS A 638 -12.13 9.96 -13.41
C HIS A 638 -13.37 10.72 -13.95
N SER A 639 -13.27 12.04 -14.09
CA SER A 639 -14.34 12.88 -14.67
C SER A 639 -14.44 12.77 -16.20
N LYS A 640 -13.32 12.45 -16.88
CA LYS A 640 -13.26 12.25 -18.33
C LYS A 640 -13.25 10.76 -18.70
N LEU A 641 -14.23 10.32 -19.48
CA LEU A 641 -14.33 8.95 -20.01
C LEU A 641 -13.14 8.54 -20.90
N SER A 642 -12.53 9.48 -21.62
CA SER A 642 -11.39 9.22 -22.50
C SER A 642 -10.18 8.69 -21.73
N GLU A 643 -9.95 9.15 -20.50
CA GLU A 643 -8.83 8.70 -19.68
C GLU A 643 -9.08 7.28 -19.14
N LEU A 644 -10.32 6.98 -18.71
CA LEU A 644 -10.69 5.62 -18.28
C LEU A 644 -10.56 4.60 -19.41
N LYS A 645 -10.94 4.97 -20.65
CA LYS A 645 -10.80 4.08 -21.82
C LYS A 645 -9.36 3.66 -22.10
N LYS A 646 -8.35 4.43 -21.70
CA LYS A 646 -6.93 4.07 -21.85
C LYS A 646 -6.50 2.93 -20.92
N LEU A 647 -7.28 2.66 -19.87
CA LEU A 647 -6.95 1.70 -18.82
C LEU A 647 -7.72 0.37 -18.93
N THR A 648 -8.56 0.17 -19.95
CA THR A 648 -9.42 -1.02 -20.08
C THR A 648 -8.65 -2.34 -20.13
N ASP A 649 -7.38 -2.30 -20.54
CA ASP A 649 -6.49 -3.46 -20.65
C ASP A 649 -5.35 -3.45 -19.63
N MET A 650 -5.41 -2.59 -18.60
CA MET A 650 -4.32 -2.42 -17.63
C MET A 650 -3.98 -3.76 -16.95
N PRO A 651 -2.73 -4.24 -17.03
CA PRO A 651 -2.35 -5.51 -16.43
C PRO A 651 -2.22 -5.40 -14.90
N LEU A 652 -2.69 -6.43 -14.20
CA LEU A 652 -2.37 -6.69 -12.80
C LEU A 652 -0.99 -7.36 -12.75
N CYS A 653 -0.08 -6.82 -11.93
CA CYS A 653 1.16 -7.47 -11.53
C CYS A 653 0.95 -8.15 -10.17
N LEU A 654 0.90 -9.48 -10.15
CA LEU A 654 0.68 -10.25 -8.94
C LEU A 654 2.01 -10.78 -8.40
N HIS A 655 2.45 -10.26 -7.26
CA HIS A 655 3.60 -10.79 -6.54
C HIS A 655 3.13 -11.90 -5.60
N SER A 656 3.68 -13.10 -5.74
CA SER A 656 3.42 -14.23 -4.83
C SER A 656 4.75 -14.69 -4.21
N LYS A 657 4.82 -14.79 -2.89
CA LYS A 657 6.02 -15.28 -2.21
C LYS A 657 6.25 -16.77 -2.49
N LEU A 658 7.50 -17.16 -2.69
CA LEU A 658 7.87 -18.57 -2.83
C LEU A 658 7.88 -19.25 -1.45
N SER A 659 7.52 -20.54 -1.39
CA SER A 659 7.59 -21.33 -0.16
C SER A 659 9.02 -21.47 0.36
N SER A 660 10.00 -21.57 -0.55
CA SER A 660 11.42 -21.50 -0.25
C SER A 660 12.14 -20.58 -1.25
N SER A 661 13.06 -19.75 -0.75
CA SER A 661 13.87 -18.89 -1.61
C SER A 661 14.87 -19.73 -2.41
N LEU A 662 15.07 -19.38 -3.68
CA LEU A 662 16.03 -20.05 -4.56
C LEU A 662 17.31 -19.22 -4.68
N SER A 663 18.46 -19.83 -4.40
CA SER A 663 19.76 -19.17 -4.55
C SER A 663 20.44 -19.57 -5.86
N LEU A 664 21.04 -18.62 -6.56
CA LEU A 664 21.88 -18.88 -7.73
C LEU A 664 23.32 -19.15 -7.30
N GLU A 665 23.96 -20.11 -7.97
CA GLU A 665 25.39 -20.41 -7.77
C GLU A 665 26.25 -19.39 -8.52
N VAL A 666 27.28 -18.89 -7.85
CA VAL A 666 28.21 -17.87 -8.36
C VAL A 666 29.60 -18.48 -8.54
N THR A 667 30.26 -18.26 -9.67
CA THR A 667 31.63 -18.73 -9.94
C THR A 667 32.55 -17.59 -10.39
N ALA A 668 33.87 -17.80 -10.26
CA ALA A 668 34.89 -16.79 -10.57
C ALA A 668 35.21 -16.70 -12.06
N SER A 669 35.06 -17.80 -12.81
CA SER A 669 35.30 -17.86 -14.24
C SER A 669 34.19 -18.62 -14.96
N ARG A 670 34.15 -18.44 -16.29
CA ARG A 670 33.25 -19.20 -17.15
C ARG A 670 33.61 -20.69 -17.20
N TYR A 671 34.88 -21.05 -17.01
CA TYR A 671 35.31 -22.45 -16.91
C TYR A 671 34.73 -23.11 -15.66
N ASP A 672 34.75 -22.40 -14.53
CA ASP A 672 34.25 -22.90 -13.25
C ASP A 672 32.73 -23.17 -13.26
N LEU A 673 31.98 -22.55 -14.19
CA LEU A 673 30.56 -22.87 -14.39
C LEU A 673 30.33 -24.32 -14.81
N MET A 674 31.33 -25.05 -15.29
CA MET A 674 31.19 -26.46 -15.68
C MET A 674 31.61 -27.41 -14.55
N SER A 675 32.71 -27.12 -13.86
CA SER A 675 33.30 -28.05 -12.87
C SER A 675 34.04 -27.38 -11.70
N GLY A 676 34.01 -26.05 -11.62
CA GLY A 676 34.76 -25.29 -10.62
C GLY A 676 33.97 -24.98 -9.35
N PRO A 677 34.67 -24.46 -8.32
CA PRO A 677 34.07 -24.14 -7.03
C PRO A 677 33.20 -22.87 -7.09
N THR A 678 32.19 -22.81 -6.22
CA THR A 678 31.38 -21.60 -6.01
C THR A 678 32.16 -20.55 -5.22
N VAL A 679 32.01 -19.28 -5.60
CA VAL A 679 32.62 -18.14 -4.90
C VAL A 679 31.74 -17.70 -3.74
N THR A 680 32.25 -17.80 -2.52
CA THR A 680 31.58 -17.31 -1.30
C THR A 680 32.13 -15.97 -0.82
N LYS A 681 33.37 -15.64 -1.19
CA LYS A 681 34.07 -14.42 -0.80
C LYS A 681 35.06 -14.02 -1.90
N LYS A 682 35.18 -12.71 -2.16
CA LYS A 682 36.20 -12.15 -3.04
C LYS A 682 36.61 -10.77 -2.54
N THR A 683 37.88 -10.41 -2.69
CA THR A 683 38.35 -9.04 -2.42
C THR A 683 38.37 -8.26 -3.73
N LEU A 684 37.66 -7.13 -3.77
CA LEU A 684 37.71 -6.19 -4.89
C LEU A 684 38.84 -5.22 -4.68
N ARG A 685 39.61 -4.95 -5.74
CA ARG A 685 40.62 -3.89 -5.75
C ARG A 685 39.99 -2.58 -6.25
N PRO A 686 40.37 -1.42 -5.69
CA PRO A 686 39.88 -0.12 -6.15
C PRO A 686 40.03 0.07 -7.67
N GLY A 687 38.94 0.46 -8.34
CA GLY A 687 38.90 0.76 -9.77
C GLY A 687 38.95 -0.47 -10.69
N ILE A 688 39.14 -1.69 -10.16
CA ILE A 688 39.20 -2.91 -10.96
C ILE A 688 37.85 -3.62 -10.91
N SER A 689 37.20 -3.71 -12.06
CA SER A 689 35.98 -4.49 -12.22
C SER A 689 36.28 -5.99 -12.13
N THR A 690 35.57 -6.69 -11.26
CA THR A 690 35.62 -8.15 -11.13
C THR A 690 34.32 -8.76 -11.63
N ARG A 691 34.42 -9.67 -12.60
CA ARG A 691 33.26 -10.37 -13.17
C ARG A 691 32.89 -11.59 -12.34
N PHE A 692 31.61 -11.69 -11.98
CA PHE A 692 31.02 -12.88 -11.38
C PHE A 692 30.12 -13.56 -12.39
N TYR A 693 30.20 -14.89 -12.48
CA TYR A 693 29.38 -15.70 -13.37
C TYR A 693 28.31 -16.44 -12.59
N LEU A 694 27.11 -16.52 -13.12
CA LEU A 694 25.94 -17.11 -12.49
C LEU A 694 25.47 -18.30 -13.32
N ARG A 695 25.25 -19.44 -12.66
CA ARG A 695 24.70 -20.64 -13.31
C ARG A 695 23.17 -20.60 -13.30
N SER A 696 22.53 -21.08 -14.37
CA SER A 696 21.08 -21.24 -14.40
C SER A 696 20.60 -22.25 -13.37
N LEU A 697 19.38 -22.07 -12.87
CA LEU A 697 18.76 -23.05 -12.00
C LEU A 697 18.46 -24.34 -12.78
N PRO A 698 18.65 -25.51 -12.14
CA PRO A 698 18.16 -26.79 -12.66
C PRO A 698 16.65 -26.80 -12.95
N GLU A 699 16.22 -27.53 -13.98
CA GLU A 699 14.81 -27.60 -14.41
C GLU A 699 13.86 -28.13 -13.32
N ASP A 700 14.32 -29.06 -12.47
CA ASP A 700 13.53 -29.63 -11.37
C ASP A 700 13.18 -28.59 -10.29
N LYS A 701 14.08 -27.64 -10.02
CA LYS A 701 13.81 -26.50 -9.11
C LYS A 701 12.84 -25.50 -9.74
N LEU A 702 12.95 -25.27 -11.05
CA LEU A 702 12.06 -24.37 -11.79
C LEU A 702 10.65 -24.94 -11.93
N ALA A 703 10.50 -26.24 -12.19
CA ALA A 703 9.20 -26.91 -12.30
C ALA A 703 8.36 -26.76 -11.02
N LYS A 704 8.99 -26.78 -9.84
CA LYS A 704 8.32 -26.59 -8.54
C LYS A 704 7.79 -25.17 -8.32
N CYS A 705 8.23 -24.19 -9.11
CA CYS A 705 7.81 -22.80 -8.96
C CYS A 705 6.50 -22.48 -9.69
N GLY A 706 6.04 -23.35 -10.59
CA GLY A 706 4.79 -23.18 -11.34
C GLY A 706 4.71 -21.85 -12.07
N ILE A 707 5.62 -21.62 -13.02
CA ILE A 707 5.75 -20.37 -13.78
C ILE A 707 5.57 -20.66 -15.26
N ASP A 708 4.57 -20.00 -15.84
CA ASP A 708 4.26 -20.11 -17.26
C ASP A 708 5.03 -19.06 -18.09
N GLN A 709 4.94 -19.19 -19.42
CA GLN A 709 5.54 -18.23 -20.35
C GLN A 709 4.98 -16.82 -20.14
N GLY A 710 5.85 -15.80 -20.18
CA GLY A 710 5.49 -14.39 -19.94
C GLY A 710 5.47 -13.98 -18.46
N HIS A 711 5.85 -14.87 -17.55
CA HIS A 711 6.02 -14.62 -16.12
C HIS A 711 7.48 -14.79 -15.72
N PHE A 712 7.86 -14.30 -14.53
CA PHE A 712 9.26 -14.39 -14.08
C PHE A 712 9.37 -14.55 -12.57
N LEU A 713 10.52 -15.02 -12.13
CA LEU A 713 10.94 -15.00 -10.73
C LEU A 713 11.62 -13.67 -10.42
N SER A 714 11.24 -13.02 -9.33
CA SER A 714 11.93 -11.84 -8.84
C SER A 714 12.60 -12.12 -7.50
N GLY A 715 13.67 -11.38 -7.26
CA GLY A 715 14.29 -11.30 -5.96
C GLY A 715 15.38 -10.27 -5.99
N HIS A 716 16.43 -10.51 -5.22
CA HIS A 716 17.50 -9.54 -5.04
C HIS A 716 18.86 -10.20 -5.01
N PHE A 717 19.88 -9.39 -5.30
CA PHE A 717 21.26 -9.77 -5.08
C PHE A 717 22.01 -8.70 -4.28
N THR A 718 22.99 -9.16 -3.51
CA THR A 718 23.81 -8.33 -2.64
C THR A 718 25.22 -8.89 -2.58
N PHE A 719 26.14 -8.06 -2.11
CA PHE A 719 27.56 -8.38 -2.00
C PHE A 719 28.09 -8.19 -0.57
N SER A 720 27.21 -7.89 0.40
CA SER A 720 27.60 -7.68 1.78
C SER A 720 27.27 -8.91 2.63
N LYS A 721 28.14 -9.23 3.59
CA LYS A 721 27.84 -10.24 4.62
C LYS A 721 26.91 -9.69 5.71
N CYS A 722 26.90 -8.36 5.93
CA CYS A 722 26.18 -7.72 7.03
C CYS A 722 24.68 -7.59 6.72
N ASP A 723 23.82 -8.19 7.54
CA ASP A 723 22.36 -8.19 7.31
C ASP A 723 21.75 -6.78 7.32
N LYS A 724 22.29 -5.83 8.10
CA LYS A 724 21.86 -4.42 8.06
C LYS A 724 22.10 -3.80 6.68
N VAL A 725 23.25 -4.09 6.07
CA VAL A 725 23.59 -3.63 4.72
C VAL A 725 22.72 -4.35 3.68
N LYS A 726 22.52 -5.67 3.78
CA LYS A 726 21.67 -6.42 2.85
C LYS A 726 20.24 -5.89 2.76
N LYS A 727 19.68 -5.42 3.88
CA LYS A 727 18.33 -4.83 3.91
C LYS A 727 18.23 -3.48 3.21
N LYS A 728 19.30 -2.67 3.26
CA LYS A 728 19.35 -1.30 2.72
C LYS A 728 19.99 -1.19 1.33
N VAL A 729 20.81 -2.17 0.97
CA VAL A 729 21.64 -2.23 -0.23
C VAL A 729 21.46 -3.61 -0.87
N ALA A 730 20.41 -3.70 -1.68
CA ALA A 730 20.09 -4.87 -2.48
C ALA A 730 19.66 -4.44 -3.87
N TYR A 731 20.07 -5.21 -4.86
CA TYR A 731 19.87 -4.93 -6.28
C TYR A 731 18.82 -5.87 -6.85
N GLU A 732 18.05 -5.43 -7.84
CA GLU A 732 16.93 -6.21 -8.37
C GLU A 732 17.43 -7.37 -9.28
N LEU A 733 16.93 -8.58 -9.02
CA LEU A 733 17.17 -9.75 -9.85
C LEU A 733 15.86 -10.21 -10.49
N LYS A 734 15.81 -10.22 -11.82
CA LYS A 734 14.72 -10.79 -12.61
C LYS A 734 15.20 -12.05 -13.31
N TYR A 735 14.52 -13.16 -13.08
CA TYR A 735 14.87 -14.45 -13.68
C TYR A 735 13.72 -14.92 -14.56
N ILE A 736 13.92 -14.83 -15.87
CA ILE A 736 12.95 -15.18 -16.91
C ILE A 736 13.09 -16.67 -17.20
N VAL A 737 11.99 -17.42 -17.05
CA VAL A 737 11.95 -18.84 -17.37
C VAL A 737 11.73 -18.98 -18.88
N GLY A 738 12.64 -19.67 -19.55
CA GLY A 738 12.54 -19.99 -20.97
C GLY A 738 11.38 -20.95 -21.27
N PRO A 739 11.04 -21.15 -22.56
CA PRO A 739 9.95 -22.02 -22.96
C PRO A 739 10.21 -23.46 -22.49
N GLN A 740 9.35 -23.95 -21.60
CA GLN A 740 9.37 -25.36 -21.22
C GLN A 740 8.88 -26.22 -22.38
N LYS A 741 9.43 -27.44 -22.54
CA LYS A 741 8.82 -28.43 -23.43
C LYS A 741 7.38 -28.62 -22.95
N SER A 742 6.41 -28.23 -23.76
CA SER A 742 5.04 -28.71 -23.58
C SER A 742 5.15 -30.22 -23.43
N ALA A 743 4.57 -30.80 -22.38
CA ALA A 743 4.27 -32.22 -22.40
C ALA A 743 3.67 -32.48 -23.78
N ARG A 744 4.30 -33.37 -24.57
CA ARG A 744 3.84 -33.68 -25.93
C ARG A 744 2.32 -33.81 -25.83
N SER A 745 1.59 -32.90 -26.47
CA SER A 745 0.21 -33.20 -26.83
C SER A 745 0.29 -34.59 -27.42
N PRO A 746 -0.48 -35.59 -26.93
CA PRO A 746 -0.47 -36.90 -27.55
C PRO A 746 -0.62 -36.62 -29.03
N SER A 747 0.38 -37.05 -29.82
CA SER A 747 0.32 -36.90 -31.26
C SER A 747 -1.05 -37.43 -31.64
N VAL A 748 -1.91 -36.57 -32.17
CA VAL A 748 -3.13 -37.02 -32.83
C VAL A 748 -2.61 -37.83 -33.99
N SER A 749 -2.43 -39.13 -33.75
CA SER A 749 -2.40 -40.09 -34.83
C SER A 749 -3.75 -39.89 -35.48
N THR A 750 -3.73 -39.35 -36.69
CA THR A 750 -4.86 -39.36 -37.60
C THR A 750 -5.09 -40.80 -38.07
N GLU A 751 -5.22 -41.73 -37.12
CA GLU A 751 -5.91 -42.97 -37.37
C GLU A 751 -7.37 -42.63 -37.25
N LYS A 752 -8.05 -42.59 -38.41
CA LYS A 752 -9.49 -42.82 -38.46
C LYS A 752 -9.76 -44.13 -37.74
N LYS A 753 -10.00 -44.10 -36.42
CA LYS A 753 -10.69 -45.18 -35.75
C LYS A 753 -12.06 -45.27 -36.42
N LEU A 754 -12.23 -46.31 -37.24
CA LEU A 754 -13.55 -46.80 -37.60
C LEU A 754 -14.39 -46.80 -36.31
N TYR A 755 -15.59 -46.23 -36.37
CA TYR A 755 -16.58 -46.39 -35.32
C TYR A 755 -16.70 -47.89 -35.01
N THR A 756 -16.20 -48.31 -33.85
CA THR A 756 -16.40 -49.68 -33.36
C THR A 756 -17.85 -49.80 -32.90
N ASN A 757 -18.43 -50.99 -33.02
CA ASN A 757 -19.77 -51.28 -32.50
C ASN A 757 -19.91 -50.89 -31.01
N ASP A 758 -18.83 -50.93 -30.23
CA ASP A 758 -18.80 -50.51 -28.81
C ASP A 758 -19.05 -49.02 -28.59
N SER A 759 -18.53 -48.15 -29.46
CA SER A 759 -18.75 -46.70 -29.36
C SER A 759 -20.21 -46.34 -29.66
N LEU A 760 -20.83 -47.10 -30.56
CA LEU A 760 -22.21 -46.93 -30.98
C LEU A 760 -23.18 -47.49 -29.92
N LYS A 761 -22.79 -48.59 -29.27
CA LYS A 761 -23.46 -49.16 -28.09
C LYS A 761 -23.44 -48.18 -26.90
N GLU A 762 -22.29 -47.61 -26.53
CA GLU A 762 -22.22 -46.59 -25.47
C GLU A 762 -23.07 -45.35 -25.78
N PHE A 763 -23.12 -44.92 -27.04
CA PHE A 763 -23.98 -43.82 -27.47
C PHE A 763 -25.48 -44.17 -27.33
N LYS A 764 -25.91 -45.35 -27.82
CA LYS A 764 -27.29 -45.83 -27.67
C LYS A 764 -27.70 -45.93 -26.21
N ILE A 765 -26.85 -46.52 -25.36
CA ILE A 765 -27.12 -46.66 -23.92
C ILE A 765 -27.18 -45.28 -23.22
N ASN A 766 -26.26 -44.37 -23.51
CA ASN A 766 -26.28 -43.02 -22.94
C ASN A 766 -27.47 -42.16 -23.42
N SER A 767 -28.01 -42.44 -24.60
CA SER A 767 -29.16 -41.70 -25.15
C SER A 767 -30.45 -41.89 -24.36
N MET A 768 -30.57 -43.00 -23.59
CA MET A 768 -31.67 -43.21 -22.63
C MET A 768 -31.75 -42.11 -21.58
N ARG A 769 -30.61 -41.55 -21.17
CA ARG A 769 -30.56 -40.47 -20.17
C ARG A 769 -31.22 -39.18 -20.66
N TYR A 770 -31.20 -38.95 -21.97
CA TYR A 770 -31.79 -37.77 -22.60
C TYR A 770 -33.19 -38.04 -23.15
N GLY A 771 -33.76 -39.23 -22.90
CA GLY A 771 -35.09 -39.62 -23.37
C GLY A 771 -35.19 -39.84 -24.88
N VAL A 772 -34.06 -40.12 -25.56
CA VAL A 772 -34.01 -40.29 -27.02
C VAL A 772 -34.38 -41.72 -27.44
N LEU A 773 -33.99 -42.72 -26.65
CA LEU A 773 -34.38 -44.12 -26.81
C LEU A 773 -34.96 -44.62 -25.47
N THR A 774 -35.98 -45.48 -25.51
CA THR A 774 -36.58 -46.05 -24.30
C THR A 774 -35.86 -47.33 -23.86
N SER A 775 -35.92 -47.65 -22.56
CA SER A 775 -35.38 -48.91 -22.03
C SER A 775 -35.88 -50.12 -22.82
N ASP A 776 -37.17 -50.16 -23.17
CA ASP A 776 -37.79 -51.27 -23.88
C ASP A 776 -37.25 -51.45 -25.32
N GLU A 777 -36.76 -50.38 -25.95
CA GLU A 777 -36.21 -50.42 -27.32
C GLU A 777 -34.80 -51.03 -27.36
N LEU A 778 -34.09 -50.98 -26.23
CA LEU A 778 -32.72 -51.47 -26.09
C LEU A 778 -32.63 -52.79 -25.31
N GLU A 779 -33.74 -53.25 -24.74
CA GLU A 779 -33.82 -54.49 -23.96
C GLU A 779 -33.42 -55.71 -24.78
N ASP A 780 -33.95 -55.81 -26.01
CA ASP A 780 -33.72 -56.94 -26.90
C ASP A 780 -32.26 -57.00 -27.40
N GLU A 781 -31.59 -55.85 -27.49
CA GLU A 781 -30.22 -55.73 -28.03
C GLU A 781 -29.15 -55.80 -26.93
N TYR A 782 -29.43 -55.27 -25.73
CA TYR A 782 -28.43 -55.08 -24.66
C TYR A 782 -28.90 -55.51 -23.26
N GLY A 783 -30.03 -56.20 -23.11
CA GLY A 783 -30.64 -56.57 -21.82
C GLY A 783 -29.71 -57.28 -20.84
N ASP A 784 -28.71 -58.02 -21.35
CA ASP A 784 -27.74 -58.76 -20.54
C ASP A 784 -26.38 -58.04 -20.37
N ASP A 785 -26.25 -56.80 -20.89
CA ASP A 785 -25.03 -56.00 -20.82
C ASP A 785 -24.91 -55.19 -19.52
N ILE A 786 -23.74 -55.21 -18.89
CA ILE A 786 -23.49 -54.52 -17.61
C ILE A 786 -23.69 -53.00 -17.75
N SER A 787 -23.28 -52.39 -18.87
CA SER A 787 -23.40 -50.94 -19.08
C SER A 787 -24.86 -50.52 -19.23
N PHE A 788 -25.68 -51.37 -19.82
CA PHE A 788 -27.13 -51.17 -19.96
C PHE A 788 -27.84 -51.32 -18.61
N LEU A 789 -27.52 -52.37 -17.84
CA LEU A 789 -28.05 -52.58 -16.49
C LEU A 789 -27.67 -51.44 -15.53
N LEU A 790 -26.42 -50.94 -15.59
CA LEU A 790 -25.98 -49.77 -14.83
C LEU A 790 -26.73 -48.51 -15.23
N ALA A 791 -26.99 -48.30 -16.53
CA ALA A 791 -27.77 -47.16 -17.00
C ALA A 791 -29.21 -47.19 -16.46
N LYS A 792 -29.88 -48.35 -16.44
CA LYS A 792 -31.20 -48.52 -15.82
C LYS A 792 -31.17 -48.24 -14.31
N LEU A 793 -30.17 -48.79 -13.61
CA LEU A 793 -30.02 -48.58 -12.17
C LEU A 793 -29.77 -47.11 -11.86
N ARG A 794 -29.02 -46.40 -12.71
CA ARG A 794 -28.81 -44.95 -12.62
C ARG A 794 -30.11 -44.18 -12.83
N MET A 795 -30.90 -44.50 -13.84
CA MET A 795 -32.22 -43.88 -14.06
C MET A 795 -33.16 -44.09 -12.87
N LEU A 796 -33.17 -45.30 -12.29
CA LEU A 796 -33.91 -45.58 -11.06
C LEU A 796 -33.41 -44.74 -9.87
N SER A 797 -32.09 -44.57 -9.73
CA SER A 797 -31.52 -43.75 -8.65
C SER A 797 -31.86 -42.26 -8.76
N GLU A 798 -32.03 -41.76 -9.99
CA GLU A 798 -32.38 -40.37 -10.29
C GLU A 798 -33.91 -40.11 -10.15
N SER A 799 -34.75 -41.15 -10.16
CA SER A 799 -36.20 -41.06 -9.98
C SER A 799 -36.61 -40.66 -8.54
N GLU A 800 -37.72 -39.90 -8.43
CA GLU A 800 -38.38 -39.58 -7.14
C GLU A 800 -39.24 -40.74 -6.62
N MET A 801 -39.66 -41.65 -7.49
CA MET A 801 -40.44 -42.85 -7.15
C MET A 801 -39.62 -44.11 -7.45
N CYS A 802 -38.52 -44.28 -6.72
CA CYS A 802 -37.64 -45.44 -6.84
C CYS A 802 -38.08 -46.55 -5.88
N SER A 803 -38.29 -47.77 -6.38
CA SER A 803 -38.53 -48.98 -5.55
C SER A 803 -37.24 -49.77 -5.40
N TYR A 804 -36.82 -50.01 -4.16
CA TYR A 804 -35.61 -50.79 -3.88
C TYR A 804 -35.73 -52.23 -4.39
N SER A 805 -36.93 -52.82 -4.42
CA SER A 805 -37.13 -54.18 -4.96
C SER A 805 -36.69 -54.29 -6.44
N ASN A 806 -36.89 -53.24 -7.23
CA ASN A 806 -36.46 -53.21 -8.63
C ASN A 806 -34.95 -52.97 -8.75
N ALA A 807 -34.39 -52.12 -7.88
CA ALA A 807 -32.96 -51.85 -7.83
C ALA A 807 -32.15 -53.08 -7.39
N GLU A 808 -32.67 -53.83 -6.41
CA GLU A 808 -32.06 -55.06 -5.91
C GLU A 808 -31.97 -56.13 -7.00
N ALA A 809 -33.03 -56.29 -7.80
CA ALA A 809 -33.03 -57.23 -8.93
C ALA A 809 -31.94 -56.87 -9.97
N LEU A 810 -31.84 -55.59 -10.35
CA LEU A 810 -30.81 -55.13 -11.30
C LEU A 810 -29.40 -55.25 -10.73
N ALA A 811 -29.19 -54.87 -9.47
CA ALA A 811 -27.91 -54.97 -8.80
C ALA A 811 -27.48 -56.45 -8.67
N ALA A 812 -28.40 -57.36 -8.33
CA ALA A 812 -28.15 -58.79 -8.29
C ALA A 812 -27.71 -59.36 -9.65
N SER A 813 -28.32 -58.92 -10.76
CA SER A 813 -27.90 -59.30 -12.12
C SER A 813 -26.47 -58.83 -12.43
N ILE A 814 -26.07 -57.65 -11.96
CA ILE A 814 -24.70 -57.13 -12.11
C ILE A 814 -23.71 -57.91 -11.22
N TYR A 815 -24.07 -58.19 -9.96
CA TYR A 815 -23.22 -58.96 -9.04
C TYR A 815 -23.01 -60.41 -9.49
N ALA A 816 -23.99 -61.00 -10.19
CA ALA A 816 -23.83 -62.33 -10.78
C ALA A 816 -22.79 -62.34 -11.94
N LYS A 817 -22.51 -61.18 -12.55
CA LYS A 817 -21.59 -61.02 -13.68
C LYS A 817 -20.19 -60.53 -13.27
N ILE A 818 -20.05 -59.96 -12.07
CA ILE A 818 -18.78 -59.42 -11.56
C ILE A 818 -18.48 -60.02 -10.18
N ASP A 819 -17.47 -60.89 -10.09
CA ASP A 819 -17.05 -61.48 -8.81
C ASP A 819 -16.12 -60.54 -8.03
N LEU A 820 -16.61 -60.09 -6.87
CA LEU A 820 -15.85 -59.26 -5.93
C LEU A 820 -14.54 -59.94 -5.46
N ASN A 821 -14.54 -61.25 -5.23
CA ASN A 821 -13.37 -61.96 -4.71
C ASN A 821 -12.25 -62.06 -5.77
N GLU A 822 -12.63 -62.18 -7.04
CA GLU A 822 -11.69 -62.19 -8.17
C GLU A 822 -11.00 -60.83 -8.31
N ILE A 823 -11.76 -59.73 -8.23
CA ILE A 823 -11.22 -58.36 -8.26
C ILE A 823 -10.26 -58.12 -7.08
N LEU A 824 -10.64 -58.54 -5.87
CA LEU A 824 -9.78 -58.37 -4.69
C LEU A 824 -8.50 -59.20 -4.75
N ALA A 825 -8.54 -60.39 -5.34
CA ALA A 825 -7.35 -61.20 -5.58
C ALA A 825 -6.39 -60.51 -6.57
N GLN A 826 -6.91 -59.93 -7.66
CA GLN A 826 -6.12 -59.20 -8.65
C GLN A 826 -5.50 -57.92 -8.09
N LEU A 827 -6.24 -57.16 -7.25
CA LEU A 827 -5.71 -55.97 -6.58
C LEU A 827 -4.50 -56.29 -5.68
N ARG A 828 -4.52 -57.44 -4.98
CA ARG A 828 -3.38 -57.91 -4.16
C ARG A 828 -2.16 -58.27 -5.01
N ILE A 829 -2.37 -58.81 -6.21
CA ILE A 829 -1.30 -59.13 -7.16
C ILE A 829 -0.69 -57.83 -7.72
N GLN A 830 -1.52 -56.83 -8.00
CA GLN A 830 -1.09 -55.52 -8.52
C GLN A 830 -0.27 -54.71 -7.51
N GLU A 831 -0.46 -54.90 -6.20
CA GLU A 831 0.40 -54.31 -5.17
C GLU A 831 1.84 -54.89 -5.17
N GLN A 832 2.04 -56.08 -5.75
CA GLN A 832 3.33 -56.80 -5.76
C GLN A 832 4.06 -56.73 -7.11
N PHE A 833 3.36 -56.53 -8.22
CA PHE A 833 3.93 -56.55 -9.57
C PHE A 833 3.54 -55.32 -10.40
N SER A 834 4.51 -54.71 -11.07
CA SER A 834 4.32 -53.46 -11.84
C SER A 834 3.57 -53.64 -13.17
N HIS A 835 3.46 -54.87 -13.69
CA HIS A 835 2.76 -55.16 -14.94
C HIS A 835 1.93 -56.44 -14.80
N VAL A 836 0.61 -56.31 -14.91
CA VAL A 836 -0.36 -57.41 -14.84
C VAL A 836 -1.07 -57.51 -16.20
N PRO A 837 -1.04 -58.66 -16.90
CA PRO A 837 -1.80 -58.87 -18.14
C PRO A 837 -3.31 -58.76 -17.89
N GLY A 838 -4.07 -58.11 -18.78
CA GLY A 838 -5.53 -57.95 -18.63
C GLY A 838 -5.97 -56.82 -17.70
N ARG A 839 -5.05 -55.91 -17.34
CA ARG A 839 -5.31 -54.80 -16.39
C ARG A 839 -6.51 -53.92 -16.72
N GLU A 840 -6.69 -53.60 -18.00
CA GLU A 840 -7.78 -52.73 -18.44
C GLU A 840 -9.16 -53.38 -18.24
N CYS A 841 -9.26 -54.70 -18.39
CA CYS A 841 -10.51 -55.43 -18.25
C CYS A 841 -10.99 -55.48 -16.79
N PHE A 842 -10.09 -55.75 -15.83
CA PHE A 842 -10.49 -55.82 -14.42
C PHE A 842 -10.68 -54.42 -13.79
N GLU A 843 -9.93 -53.40 -14.20
CA GLU A 843 -10.16 -52.01 -13.74
C GLU A 843 -11.52 -51.50 -14.23
N GLU A 844 -11.96 -51.91 -15.43
CA GLU A 844 -13.29 -51.66 -15.95
C GLU A 844 -14.37 -52.35 -15.10
N GLN A 845 -14.24 -53.66 -14.83
CA GLN A 845 -15.16 -54.41 -13.97
C GLN A 845 -15.21 -53.84 -12.55
N LYS A 846 -14.07 -53.45 -11.98
CA LYS A 846 -13.99 -52.75 -10.69
C LYS A 846 -14.76 -51.43 -10.72
N ARG A 847 -14.60 -50.63 -11.77
CA ARG A 847 -15.34 -49.36 -11.93
C ARG A 847 -16.84 -49.60 -12.00
N GLN A 848 -17.28 -50.56 -12.80
CA GLN A 848 -18.68 -50.95 -12.95
C GLN A 848 -19.29 -51.46 -11.63
N LEU A 849 -18.54 -52.27 -10.88
CA LEU A 849 -18.98 -52.77 -9.57
C LEU A 849 -19.10 -51.66 -8.53
N VAL A 850 -18.11 -50.75 -8.47
CA VAL A 850 -18.16 -49.56 -7.59
C VAL A 850 -19.35 -48.67 -7.94
N GLU A 851 -19.62 -48.47 -9.22
CA GLU A 851 -20.78 -47.71 -9.70
C GLU A 851 -22.09 -48.38 -9.27
N CYS A 852 -22.24 -49.70 -9.47
CA CYS A 852 -23.40 -50.48 -9.03
C CYS A 852 -23.66 -50.33 -7.53
N LEU A 853 -22.64 -50.58 -6.69
CA LEU A 853 -22.71 -50.46 -5.24
C LEU A 853 -23.10 -49.05 -4.78
N THR A 854 -22.58 -48.02 -5.46
CA THR A 854 -22.87 -46.62 -5.15
C THR A 854 -24.31 -46.24 -5.50
N LEU A 855 -24.81 -46.70 -6.65
CA LEU A 855 -26.18 -46.47 -7.10
C LEU A 855 -27.19 -47.22 -6.23
N GLU A 856 -26.95 -48.50 -5.93
CA GLU A 856 -27.77 -49.31 -5.01
C GLU A 856 -27.86 -48.64 -3.63
N GLY A 857 -26.73 -48.23 -3.07
CA GLY A 857 -26.71 -47.52 -1.78
C GLY A 857 -27.42 -46.16 -1.83
N SER A 858 -27.36 -45.43 -2.95
CA SER A 858 -28.08 -44.16 -3.11
C SER A 858 -29.61 -44.32 -3.04
N ILE A 859 -30.13 -45.44 -3.54
CA ILE A 859 -31.56 -45.80 -3.47
C ILE A 859 -31.91 -46.25 -2.05
N LEU A 860 -31.05 -47.08 -1.43
CA LEU A 860 -31.23 -47.51 -0.04
C LEU A 860 -31.23 -46.34 0.96
N PHE A 861 -30.43 -45.30 0.75
CA PHE A 861 -30.48 -44.10 1.59
C PHE A 861 -31.83 -43.38 1.53
N LYS A 862 -32.57 -43.48 0.40
CA LYS A 862 -33.90 -42.87 0.23
C LYS A 862 -35.01 -43.74 0.85
N GLU A 863 -35.00 -45.05 0.60
CA GLU A 863 -36.11 -45.95 1.04
C GLU A 863 -35.86 -46.65 2.38
N GLN A 864 -34.64 -47.11 2.66
CA GLN A 864 -34.32 -47.96 3.82
C GLN A 864 -32.97 -47.55 4.46
N PRO A 865 -32.88 -46.36 5.08
CA PRO A 865 -31.61 -45.79 5.57
C PRO A 865 -30.94 -46.59 6.71
N SER A 866 -31.66 -47.53 7.35
CA SER A 866 -31.14 -48.39 8.42
C SER A 866 -30.94 -49.86 7.99
N SER A 867 -30.92 -50.15 6.69
CA SER A 867 -30.76 -51.52 6.17
C SER A 867 -29.36 -52.08 6.45
N ASP A 868 -29.27 -53.35 6.88
CA ASP A 868 -28.00 -54.08 7.01
C ASP A 868 -27.23 -54.17 5.68
N ARG A 869 -27.96 -54.07 4.55
CA ARG A 869 -27.37 -54.03 3.21
C ARG A 869 -26.48 -52.82 3.02
N LEU A 870 -26.83 -51.64 3.56
CA LEU A 870 -25.97 -50.44 3.50
C LEU A 870 -24.63 -50.67 4.18
N LYS A 871 -24.62 -51.41 5.29
CA LYS A 871 -23.39 -51.78 6.00
C LYS A 871 -22.52 -52.74 5.17
N ALA A 872 -23.14 -53.71 4.49
CA ALA A 872 -22.44 -54.60 3.57
C ALA A 872 -21.82 -53.84 2.39
N ILE A 873 -22.59 -52.96 1.73
CA ILE A 873 -22.12 -52.10 0.63
C ILE A 873 -20.95 -51.23 1.10
N TYR A 874 -21.04 -50.62 2.28
CA TYR A 874 -19.95 -49.81 2.85
C TYR A 874 -18.67 -50.63 3.05
N VAL A 875 -18.78 -51.86 3.56
CA VAL A 875 -17.64 -52.76 3.76
C VAL A 875 -17.01 -53.15 2.41
N ASP A 876 -17.81 -53.43 1.40
CA ASP A 876 -17.31 -53.84 0.08
C ASP A 876 -16.65 -52.67 -0.68
N LEU A 877 -17.24 -51.47 -0.64
CA LEU A 877 -16.59 -50.25 -1.16
C LEU A 877 -15.25 -49.98 -0.47
N HIS A 878 -15.15 -50.19 0.84
CA HIS A 878 -13.90 -50.00 1.59
C HIS A 878 -12.82 -51.03 1.24
N LYS A 879 -13.19 -52.23 0.73
CA LYS A 879 -12.22 -53.20 0.20
C LYS A 879 -11.73 -52.84 -1.20
N LEU A 880 -12.58 -52.18 -2.00
CA LEU A 880 -12.32 -51.86 -3.41
C LEU A 880 -11.58 -50.53 -3.62
N LEU A 881 -11.84 -49.54 -2.76
CA LEU A 881 -11.38 -48.16 -2.91
C LEU A 881 -10.36 -47.76 -1.83
N ASP A 882 -9.42 -46.89 -2.19
CA ASP A 882 -8.50 -46.28 -1.22
C ASP A 882 -9.30 -45.42 -0.22
N LYS A 883 -8.82 -45.31 1.03
CA LYS A 883 -9.39 -44.41 2.05
C LYS A 883 -9.49 -42.96 1.60
N LYS A 884 -8.65 -42.52 0.64
CA LYS A 884 -8.67 -41.16 0.08
C LYS A 884 -9.61 -40.99 -1.11
N ASP A 885 -10.19 -42.07 -1.62
CA ASP A 885 -11.07 -42.04 -2.79
C ASP A 885 -12.32 -41.18 -2.55
N LYS A 886 -12.70 -40.40 -3.57
CA LYS A 886 -13.81 -39.45 -3.49
C LYS A 886 -15.16 -40.17 -3.32
N VAL A 887 -15.38 -41.27 -4.04
CA VAL A 887 -16.64 -42.03 -4.00
C VAL A 887 -16.85 -42.63 -2.62
N LEU A 888 -15.80 -43.24 -2.05
CA LEU A 888 -15.85 -43.81 -0.72
C LEU A 888 -16.14 -42.75 0.36
N LYS A 889 -15.52 -41.58 0.26
CA LYS A 889 -15.78 -40.45 1.18
C LYS A 889 -17.22 -39.97 1.12
N GLU A 890 -17.75 -39.74 -0.08
CA GLU A 890 -19.14 -39.30 -0.28
C GLU A 890 -20.14 -40.31 0.27
N PHE A 891 -19.93 -41.60 -0.01
CA PHE A 891 -20.75 -42.68 0.53
C PHE A 891 -20.68 -42.73 2.06
N LYS A 892 -19.48 -42.63 2.63
CA LYS A 892 -19.27 -42.67 4.08
C LYS A 892 -19.93 -41.48 4.79
N MET A 893 -19.94 -40.29 4.19
CA MET A 893 -20.68 -39.13 4.74
C MET A 893 -22.19 -39.42 4.80
N LYS A 894 -22.79 -39.91 3.71
CA LYS A 894 -24.21 -40.28 3.68
C LYS A 894 -24.54 -41.41 4.67
N TYR A 895 -23.65 -42.39 4.79
CA TYR A 895 -23.79 -43.48 5.75
C TYR A 895 -23.74 -42.99 7.21
N ALA A 896 -22.80 -42.09 7.53
CA ALA A 896 -22.72 -41.49 8.87
C ALA A 896 -23.96 -40.65 9.20
N GLU A 897 -24.51 -39.94 8.21
CA GLU A 897 -25.76 -39.18 8.33
C GLU A 897 -26.96 -40.10 8.62
N ALA A 898 -27.13 -41.16 7.82
CA ALA A 898 -28.22 -42.13 7.98
C ALA A 898 -28.18 -42.89 9.33
N MET A 899 -26.98 -43.15 9.84
CA MET A 899 -26.76 -43.84 11.12
C MET A 899 -26.74 -42.91 12.34
N GLY A 900 -26.93 -41.59 12.15
CA GLY A 900 -26.92 -40.61 13.25
C GLY A 900 -25.53 -40.38 13.88
N HIS A 901 -24.44 -40.72 13.19
CA HIS A 901 -23.07 -40.53 13.65
C HIS A 901 -22.57 -39.10 13.41
N PHE A 902 -23.29 -38.10 13.92
CA PHE A 902 -23.09 -36.68 13.61
C PHE A 902 -21.69 -36.14 13.97
N ALA A 903 -21.04 -36.65 15.00
CA ALA A 903 -19.67 -36.26 15.35
C ALA A 903 -18.64 -36.70 14.29
N THR A 904 -18.84 -37.90 13.73
CA THR A 904 -17.99 -38.42 12.65
C THR A 904 -18.26 -37.65 11.35
N LEU A 905 -19.53 -37.38 11.06
CA LEU A 905 -19.95 -36.58 9.91
C LEU A 905 -19.37 -35.16 9.97
N ALA A 906 -19.48 -34.47 11.10
CA ALA A 906 -18.92 -33.13 11.29
C ALA A 906 -17.41 -33.10 10.99
N LYS A 907 -16.65 -34.02 11.60
CA LYS A 907 -15.19 -34.13 11.35
C LYS A 907 -14.88 -34.38 9.88
N MET A 908 -15.65 -35.23 9.21
CA MET A 908 -15.47 -35.51 7.78
C MET A 908 -15.78 -34.30 6.91
N ILE A 909 -16.82 -33.52 7.24
CA ILE A 909 -17.14 -32.28 6.54
C ILE A 909 -16.00 -31.26 6.70
N GLU A 910 -15.46 -31.10 7.91
CA GLU A 910 -14.31 -30.21 8.15
C GLU A 910 -13.06 -30.65 7.37
N GLU A 911 -12.75 -31.95 7.35
CA GLU A 911 -11.66 -32.51 6.55
C GLU A 911 -11.88 -32.26 5.05
N GLU A 912 -13.10 -32.45 4.55
CA GLU A 912 -13.46 -32.20 3.16
C GLU A 912 -13.32 -30.71 2.80
N MET A 913 -13.77 -29.80 3.66
CA MET A 913 -13.63 -28.36 3.49
C MET A 913 -12.18 -27.87 3.60
N SER A 914 -11.28 -28.65 4.21
CA SER A 914 -9.84 -28.34 4.28
C SER A 914 -9.09 -28.77 3.02
N VAL A 915 -9.57 -29.81 2.35
CA VAL A 915 -8.94 -30.39 1.14
C VAL A 915 -9.54 -29.78 -0.14
N ASN A 916 -10.86 -29.65 -0.15
CA ASN A 916 -11.67 -29.16 -1.25
C ASN A 916 -12.34 -27.83 -0.87
N ARG A 917 -12.90 -27.16 -1.87
CA ARG A 917 -13.49 -25.82 -1.70
C ARG A 917 -14.71 -25.85 -0.79
N ALA A 918 -14.71 -25.01 0.24
CA ALA A 918 -15.86 -24.81 1.11
C ALA A 918 -17.09 -24.33 0.32
N SER A 919 -18.23 -24.98 0.56
CA SER A 919 -19.53 -24.64 -0.01
C SER A 919 -20.55 -24.36 1.08
N ARG A 920 -21.58 -23.57 0.72
CA ARG A 920 -22.67 -23.24 1.63
C ARG A 920 -23.37 -24.49 2.14
N ASP A 921 -23.62 -25.45 1.26
CA ASP A 921 -24.28 -26.72 1.62
C ASP A 921 -23.49 -27.51 2.68
N LEU A 922 -22.15 -27.50 2.60
CA LEU A 922 -21.30 -28.17 3.58
C LEU A 922 -21.33 -27.46 4.94
N ASP A 923 -21.28 -26.12 4.97
CA ASP A 923 -21.44 -25.37 6.22
C ASP A 923 -22.84 -25.56 6.84
N GLU A 924 -23.91 -25.58 6.03
CA GLU A 924 -25.27 -25.81 6.50
C GLU A 924 -25.43 -27.23 7.08
N LYS A 925 -24.86 -28.25 6.42
CA LYS A 925 -24.80 -29.61 6.99
C LYS A 925 -24.00 -29.67 8.27
N LEU A 926 -22.87 -28.96 8.34
CA LEU A 926 -22.05 -28.89 9.54
C LEU A 926 -22.83 -28.25 10.71
N ILE A 927 -23.58 -27.17 10.46
CA ILE A 927 -24.49 -26.55 11.43
C ILE A 927 -25.53 -27.56 11.93
N GLN A 928 -26.14 -28.33 11.03
CA GLN A 928 -27.10 -29.38 11.40
C GLN A 928 -26.45 -30.43 12.31
N CYS A 929 -25.25 -30.91 11.97
CA CYS A 929 -24.51 -31.84 12.83
C CYS A 929 -24.30 -31.27 14.24
N TYR A 930 -23.86 -30.01 14.36
CA TYR A 930 -23.67 -29.39 15.67
C TYR A 930 -24.97 -29.18 16.45
N ARG A 931 -26.09 -28.93 15.77
CA ARG A 931 -27.41 -28.89 16.43
C ARG A 931 -27.81 -30.26 16.98
N GLN A 932 -27.57 -31.33 16.23
CA GLN A 932 -27.83 -32.71 16.66
C GLN A 932 -26.91 -33.18 17.79
N LEU A 933 -25.69 -32.65 17.86
CA LEU A 933 -24.74 -32.86 18.96
C LEU A 933 -24.98 -31.96 20.18
N GLU A 934 -26.09 -31.21 20.20
CA GLU A 934 -26.46 -30.26 21.26
C GLU A 934 -25.47 -29.08 21.45
N CYS A 935 -24.54 -28.87 20.52
CA CYS A 935 -23.58 -27.76 20.49
C CYS A 935 -24.20 -26.47 19.90
N LYS A 936 -25.30 -26.00 20.49
CA LYS A 936 -26.12 -24.90 19.95
C LYS A 936 -25.36 -23.58 19.77
N GLU A 937 -24.46 -23.25 20.69
CA GLU A 937 -23.67 -22.01 20.62
C GLU A 937 -22.77 -21.98 19.38
N TYR A 938 -22.14 -23.11 19.07
CA TYR A 938 -21.27 -23.25 17.90
C TYR A 938 -22.07 -23.25 16.60
N ALA A 939 -23.21 -23.94 16.58
CA ALA A 939 -24.14 -23.92 15.45
C ALA A 939 -24.63 -22.49 15.14
N ASN A 940 -25.04 -21.75 16.17
CA ASN A 940 -25.48 -20.36 16.02
C ASN A 940 -24.35 -19.47 15.50
N LEU A 941 -23.11 -19.67 15.99
CA LEU A 941 -21.95 -18.93 15.50
C LEU A 941 -21.69 -19.19 14.01
N LEU A 942 -21.70 -20.45 13.60
CA LEU A 942 -21.53 -20.84 12.19
C LEU A 942 -22.65 -20.30 11.30
N GLU A 943 -23.89 -20.31 11.78
CA GLU A 943 -25.06 -19.78 11.06
C GLU A 943 -24.94 -18.27 10.85
N HIS A 944 -24.55 -17.51 11.87
CA HIS A 944 -24.24 -16.09 11.71
C HIS A 944 -23.13 -15.88 10.68
N ASN A 945 -22.18 -16.82 10.61
CA ASN A 945 -21.06 -16.74 9.69
C ASN A 945 -21.41 -16.96 8.22
N LEU A 946 -22.55 -17.61 7.91
CA LEU A 946 -22.95 -17.88 6.53
C LEU A 946 -23.12 -16.60 5.71
N THR A 947 -23.65 -15.54 6.33
CA THR A 947 -23.94 -14.27 5.64
C THR A 947 -22.68 -13.56 5.14
N TRP A 948 -21.58 -13.60 5.89
CA TRP A 948 -20.31 -13.01 5.46
C TRP A 948 -19.45 -13.97 4.62
N LYS A 949 -19.62 -15.29 4.81
CA LYS A 949 -18.89 -16.31 4.04
C LYS A 949 -19.45 -16.51 2.63
N TYR A 950 -20.76 -16.32 2.46
CA TYR A 950 -21.48 -16.47 1.20
C TYR A 950 -22.37 -15.23 0.92
N PRO A 951 -21.76 -14.04 0.73
CA PRO A 951 -22.53 -12.85 0.45
C PRO A 951 -23.21 -12.94 -0.93
N PRO A 952 -24.42 -12.36 -1.09
CA PRO A 952 -25.17 -12.41 -2.35
C PRO A 952 -24.46 -11.65 -3.47
N ASP A 953 -23.75 -10.57 -3.13
CA ASP A 953 -22.98 -9.75 -4.05
C ASP A 953 -21.64 -9.33 -3.45
N PHE A 954 -20.75 -8.82 -4.30
CA PHE A 954 -19.48 -8.25 -3.87
C PHE A 954 -19.72 -7.01 -3.01
N VAL A 955 -18.84 -6.80 -2.03
CA VAL A 955 -18.78 -5.54 -1.26
C VAL A 955 -18.61 -4.37 -2.23
N SER A 956 -19.37 -3.29 -2.03
CA SER A 956 -19.31 -2.08 -2.85
C SER A 956 -17.97 -1.35 -2.68
N PHE A 957 -17.56 -0.60 -3.71
CA PHE A 957 -16.40 0.28 -3.64
C PHE A 957 -16.61 1.48 -2.71
#